data_AF-A0A7X9P8I6-F1
#
_entry.id   AF-A0A7X9P8I6-F1
#
_cell.length_a   1.000
_cell.length_b   1.000
_cell.length_c   1.000
_cell.angle_alpha   90.00
_cell.angle_beta   90.00
_cell.angle_gamma   90.00
#
_symmetry.space_group_name_H-M   'P 1'
#
loop_
_entity.id
_entity.type
_entity.pdbx_description
1 polymer ?
#
loop_
_entity_poly.entity_id
_entity_poly.type
_entity_poly.pdbx_seq_one_letter_code
_entity_poly.pdbx_strand_id
1 'polypeptide(L)'
;MRRVAVGWLALAASAAACRTSPGAMPRDGADAVVAPREEAADGGGDVADAAPIACEEGRVAEAPLPGVSAEQRTAAYWIERTRAWADPDEVLLPAERIADHDRALQSPVEGRVLGRADLLAPIDAAALRAEVNGRIASLRGSLERGEFVDARGRPFGERELAAFATRGGSWELRVELRAALEPLEVRCGPTRAGYYTAPPDEAFDRNVCSGVRPQEPVQVLADWDAELWLVRTATVVGWLPREAALSPPVPERWREALAAGPRARVTPGIRLVSNDGASLEVGARTTFAAAPGEDGAVLFADRAGFHAGRPEDGSPVEPLSGRPLTRRAVIEEAFLRLDERYAWGGRGGGLDCSGFVQEVLGAFDLVLPRHSGHQARAGTFSIGLEGVADAAVRRRLIEEAARRGVVLLQFPGHVMLYLGETADGVPMAIHAFHEFVEPCGGKEVDGAPREVLRRVDRVDVSTLDLGAGTSRGSFLERVTRVTVFGGEAGEALAGLAEYRPAAPAAMPRRETCDDTLDVALFRSPRVPRAGHRLRVMATSVRPLEPVELVLFGPDGTRYTPAVHRLGGPPWAWWVELDDPAAGEWAAVLGDGTRVEACETFRVARHAPRPAPREAGAPPWHSPLAWERDTEALYAAFVEQLFREPVGEEATWPSLQVLLSDPARNLLHDHLGLGEDEKLRLVPDCADLPYFLRAYFAWKLRLPFAFRRCTRGRDGAPPICPAAPYSNLDPDGSRAAALAAGAAAGTGAGGEVPPAGESGQGMEEEEAGTVGGNAAEPPKDDVEAFAEFLARVARSVHSATARTVPGTDASDLYPVALERAALAPGTVFADPYGHVLVVAAWIPQPADGYGMLLGAEAQPDGTVGRRRFWRGSFLFDPDTRSVGAGFKAWRPAVVDRATGLVVTPGNAELTGSADHPAYSVEQYRGSAETFYDRMEALIQPRPLAPARALEAVLDALEEAVVRRVVSVDNGERWVREHPGATIAMPEGYELFETEGPWEDYATPSRDMRLLIAIDAALGFPDAVGRAPERYGLPEGEEAEAAMAALRAGLEEGLAQRRFSYVGSDGARRELTLRDVVDRRAAFEVAYNPNDCIEVRWGAPEGSAEAAACGRRAPEEQRLRMEEYREWFRARKRPPR
;
A
#
# COMPACT_ATOMS: atom_id res chain seq x y z
N MET A 1 -12.32 -29.62 -14.01
CA MET A 1 -13.05 -29.49 -12.72
C MET A 1 -13.04 -30.81 -11.95
N ARG A 2 -12.03 -31.02 -11.09
CA ARG A 2 -11.95 -31.99 -9.98
C ARG A 2 -10.48 -32.02 -9.52
N ARG A 3 -10.18 -31.28 -8.45
CA ARG A 3 -9.08 -31.45 -7.48
C ARG A 3 -9.02 -30.21 -6.59
N VAL A 4 -9.86 -30.19 -5.55
CA VAL A 4 -9.72 -29.33 -4.37
C VAL A 4 -9.99 -30.25 -3.19
N ALA A 5 -8.93 -30.68 -2.51
CA ALA A 5 -8.96 -31.22 -1.16
C ALA A 5 -7.52 -31.44 -0.65
N VAL A 6 -7.35 -31.16 0.64
CA VAL A 6 -6.22 -31.48 1.53
C VAL A 6 -5.19 -30.35 1.71
N GLY A 7 -5.27 -29.71 2.88
CA GLY A 7 -4.29 -28.75 3.39
C GLY A 7 -4.66 -28.19 4.76
N TRP A 8 -5.09 -29.04 5.71
CA TRP A 8 -5.25 -28.71 7.13
C TRP A 8 -4.24 -29.54 7.93
N LEU A 9 -3.19 -28.89 8.46
CA LEU A 9 -2.39 -29.28 9.65
C LEU A 9 -1.09 -28.45 9.71
N ALA A 10 -1.12 -27.33 10.42
CA ALA A 10 0.09 -26.65 10.94
C ALA A 10 -0.28 -25.82 12.18
N LEU A 11 -0.49 -26.52 13.30
CA LEU A 11 -0.74 -25.93 14.62
C LEU A 11 0.18 -26.68 15.61
N ALA A 12 1.43 -26.21 15.70
CA ALA A 12 2.39 -26.43 16.81
C ALA A 12 3.83 -26.13 16.36
N ALA A 13 4.22 -24.86 16.25
CA ALA A 13 5.63 -24.44 16.25
C ALA A 13 5.74 -22.92 16.45
N SER A 14 5.60 -22.44 17.69
CA SER A 14 6.01 -21.07 18.07
C SER A 14 6.82 -21.05 19.36
N ALA A 15 7.51 -22.14 19.67
CA ALA A 15 8.44 -22.24 20.80
C ALA A 15 9.85 -22.66 20.37
N ALA A 16 10.18 -22.59 19.08
CA ALA A 16 11.50 -22.95 18.55
C ALA A 16 11.98 -21.91 17.54
N ALA A 17 12.18 -20.67 18.00
CA ALA A 17 12.95 -19.66 17.28
C ALA A 17 14.03 -19.13 18.23
N CYS A 18 14.97 -20.01 18.56
CA CYS A 18 16.25 -19.72 19.21
C CYS A 18 17.18 -20.89 18.85
N ARG A 19 17.76 -20.87 17.65
CA ARG A 19 18.93 -21.69 17.30
C ARG A 19 19.49 -21.25 15.95
N THR A 20 20.65 -20.60 16.00
CA THR A 20 21.65 -20.63 14.94
C THR A 20 22.85 -21.42 15.46
N SER A 21 23.24 -22.47 14.74
CA SER A 21 24.62 -23.00 14.73
C SER A 21 24.79 -23.84 13.46
N PRO A 22 25.97 -23.79 12.82
CA PRO A 22 26.15 -24.13 11.41
C PRO A 22 26.36 -25.64 11.21
N GLY A 23 25.65 -26.22 10.25
CA GLY A 23 25.83 -27.60 9.81
C GLY A 23 26.44 -27.63 8.41
N ALA A 24 27.65 -28.17 8.32
CA ALA A 24 28.42 -28.37 7.10
C ALA A 24 27.66 -29.17 6.02
N MET A 25 27.82 -28.75 4.76
CA MET A 25 27.53 -29.56 3.57
C MET A 25 28.84 -29.82 2.81
N PRO A 26 28.98 -30.99 2.15
CA PRO A 26 30.25 -31.50 1.68
C PRO A 26 30.72 -30.80 0.40
N ARG A 27 32.05 -30.65 0.29
CA ARG A 27 32.78 -30.21 -0.89
C ARG A 27 32.79 -31.34 -1.93
N ASP A 28 32.42 -31.03 -3.16
CA ASP A 28 33.00 -31.61 -4.37
C ASP A 28 33.27 -30.47 -5.36
N GLY A 29 34.48 -30.48 -5.91
CA GLY A 29 35.10 -29.33 -6.57
C GLY A 29 34.96 -29.30 -8.09
N ALA A 30 35.33 -28.14 -8.64
CA ALA A 30 36.03 -28.02 -9.92
C ALA A 30 36.69 -26.63 -9.98
N ASP A 31 38.01 -26.65 -10.21
CA ASP A 31 38.90 -25.52 -10.34
C ASP A 31 38.53 -24.56 -11.48
N ALA A 32 38.71 -23.25 -11.25
CA ALA A 32 39.23 -22.35 -12.28
C ALA A 32 39.93 -21.15 -11.63
N VAL A 33 41.23 -21.10 -11.88
CA VAL A 33 42.24 -20.15 -11.43
C VAL A 33 42.05 -18.76 -12.05
N VAL A 34 42.05 -17.69 -11.25
CA VAL A 34 42.56 -16.36 -11.66
C VAL A 34 43.32 -15.73 -10.48
N ALA A 35 44.58 -15.40 -10.74
CA ALA A 35 45.55 -14.81 -9.81
C ALA A 35 45.29 -13.30 -9.56
N PRO A 36 45.86 -12.69 -8.50
CA PRO A 36 45.44 -11.40 -7.98
C PRO A 36 46.07 -10.23 -8.75
N ARG A 37 45.34 -9.11 -8.79
CA ARG A 37 45.90 -7.79 -9.13
C ARG A 37 45.87 -6.92 -7.89
N GLU A 38 47.03 -6.33 -7.63
CA GLU A 38 47.39 -5.49 -6.49
C GLU A 38 46.58 -4.19 -6.38
N GLU A 39 46.56 -3.72 -5.14
CA GLU A 39 45.94 -2.53 -4.57
C GLU A 39 46.27 -1.21 -5.28
N ALA A 40 45.31 -0.29 -5.22
CA ALA A 40 45.59 1.13 -4.99
C ALA A 40 44.45 1.73 -4.14
N ALA A 41 44.83 2.20 -2.94
CA ALA A 41 44.09 3.07 -2.02
C ALA A 41 43.69 4.41 -2.70
N ASP A 42 42.85 5.30 -2.18
CA ASP A 42 42.54 5.70 -0.81
C ASP A 42 41.33 6.67 -0.86
N GLY A 43 40.59 6.81 0.23
CA GLY A 43 39.46 7.74 0.33
C GLY A 43 38.61 7.55 1.59
N GLY A 44 39.23 7.16 2.71
CA GLY A 44 38.56 7.05 4.01
C GLY A 44 38.56 8.38 4.77
N GLY A 45 37.38 8.82 5.22
CA GLY A 45 37.26 9.80 6.28
C GLY A 45 37.66 9.19 7.63
N ASP A 46 38.54 9.88 8.35
CA ASP A 46 39.18 9.46 9.60
C ASP A 46 38.20 8.94 10.66
N VAL A 47 38.13 7.63 10.82
CA VAL A 47 37.80 6.99 12.09
C VAL A 47 39.11 6.83 12.83
N ALA A 48 39.27 7.51 13.97
CA ALA A 48 40.48 7.41 14.79
C ALA A 48 40.84 5.94 15.05
N ASP A 49 42.05 5.54 14.63
CA ASP A 49 42.64 4.22 14.85
C ASP A 49 42.69 3.90 16.36
N ALA A 50 41.65 3.22 16.85
CA ALA A 50 41.64 2.61 18.15
C ALA A 50 42.52 1.35 18.11
N ALA A 51 43.46 1.22 19.06
CA ALA A 51 44.30 0.04 19.17
C ALA A 51 43.45 -1.26 19.18
N PRO A 52 43.91 -2.36 18.55
CA PRO A 52 43.14 -3.59 18.45
C PRO A 52 42.73 -4.10 19.84
N ILE A 53 41.42 -4.28 20.02
CA ILE A 53 40.83 -4.72 21.29
C ILE A 53 41.38 -6.10 21.66
N ALA A 54 41.87 -6.26 22.88
CA ALA A 54 42.31 -7.56 23.38
C ALA A 54 41.11 -8.54 23.46
N CYS A 55 41.27 -9.75 22.94
CA CYS A 55 40.26 -10.83 22.97
C CYS A 55 40.13 -11.47 24.37
N GLU A 56 39.82 -10.66 25.38
CA GLU A 56 39.54 -11.11 26.74
C GLU A 56 38.02 -11.30 26.91
N GLU A 57 37.58 -12.55 27.05
CA GLU A 57 36.17 -12.92 27.23
C GLU A 57 35.59 -12.39 28.55
N GLY A 58 34.32 -11.96 28.50
CA GLY A 58 33.50 -11.75 29.70
C GLY A 58 33.65 -10.38 30.40
N ARG A 59 34.33 -9.41 29.79
CA ARG A 59 34.42 -8.05 30.36
C ARG A 59 33.07 -7.33 30.29
N VAL A 60 32.71 -6.66 31.38
CA VAL A 60 31.54 -5.76 31.43
C VAL A 60 31.85 -4.51 30.60
N ALA A 61 30.95 -4.15 29.69
CA ALA A 61 31.03 -2.97 28.87
C ALA A 61 30.81 -1.72 29.74
N GLU A 62 31.81 -0.84 29.73
CA GLU A 62 31.74 0.46 30.41
C GLU A 62 30.71 1.36 29.72
N ALA A 63 30.15 2.29 30.48
CA ALA A 63 29.29 3.35 29.97
C ALA A 63 30.14 4.60 29.70
N PRO A 64 29.95 5.31 28.57
CA PRO A 64 29.04 5.00 27.47
C PRO A 64 29.55 3.83 26.60
N LEU A 65 28.62 3.15 25.90
CA LEU A 65 28.96 2.06 24.98
C LEU A 65 29.75 2.57 23.75
N PRO A 66 30.42 1.68 22.98
CA PRO A 66 31.10 2.07 21.75
C PRO A 66 30.18 2.85 20.79
N GLY A 67 30.67 3.96 20.27
CA GLY A 67 29.91 4.85 19.39
C GLY A 67 28.86 5.72 20.09
N VAL A 68 28.84 5.75 21.43
CA VAL A 68 27.89 6.54 22.23
C VAL A 68 28.63 7.61 23.04
N SER A 69 28.15 8.85 23.01
CA SER A 69 28.65 9.95 23.84
C SER A 69 27.87 10.09 25.15
N ALA A 70 28.42 10.82 26.13
CA ALA A 70 27.71 11.09 27.39
C ALA A 70 26.43 11.92 27.17
N GLU A 71 26.43 12.86 26.22
CA GLU A 71 25.26 13.68 25.88
C GLU A 71 24.14 12.83 25.25
N GLN A 72 24.50 11.85 24.42
CA GLN A 72 23.58 10.90 23.80
C GLN A 72 22.90 9.97 24.82
N ARG A 73 23.36 9.94 26.07
CA ARG A 73 22.71 9.24 27.18
C ARG A 73 21.71 10.12 27.94
N THR A 74 21.19 11.17 27.31
CA THR A 74 20.19 12.07 27.92
C THR A 74 18.96 12.20 27.04
N ALA A 75 17.77 12.28 27.67
CA ALA A 75 16.52 12.56 26.96
C ALA A 75 16.58 13.90 26.21
N ALA A 76 17.21 14.92 26.82
CA ALA A 76 17.30 16.27 26.27
C ALA A 76 17.98 16.29 24.90
N TYR A 77 19.07 15.53 24.72
CA TYR A 77 19.75 15.40 23.43
C TYR A 77 18.80 14.86 22.35
N TRP A 78 18.09 13.77 22.63
CA TRP A 78 17.21 13.11 21.63
C TRP A 78 15.95 13.91 21.31
N ILE A 79 15.39 14.62 22.29
CA ILE A 79 14.29 15.56 22.07
C ILE A 79 14.75 16.67 21.13
N GLU A 80 15.94 17.24 21.36
CA GLU A 80 16.47 18.30 20.49
C GLU A 80 16.81 17.77 19.09
N ARG A 81 17.39 16.57 18.98
CA ARG A 81 17.60 15.91 17.69
C ARG A 81 16.29 15.66 16.93
N THR A 82 15.22 15.30 17.63
CA THR A 82 13.89 15.09 17.03
C THR A 82 13.37 16.38 16.38
N ARG A 83 13.58 17.56 16.99
CA ARG A 83 13.13 18.84 16.45
C ARG A 83 13.67 19.17 15.05
N ALA A 84 14.80 18.55 14.66
CA ALA A 84 15.37 18.74 13.35
C ALA A 84 14.53 18.11 12.21
N TRP A 85 13.66 17.14 12.52
CA TRP A 85 12.91 16.39 11.51
C TRP A 85 11.44 16.11 11.86
N ALA A 86 10.99 16.32 13.09
CA ALA A 86 9.59 16.25 13.51
C ALA A 86 9.30 17.12 14.74
N ASP A 87 8.02 17.44 14.98
CA ASP A 87 7.61 18.03 16.24
C ASP A 87 7.60 16.96 17.36
N PRO A 88 8.44 17.07 18.41
CA PRO A 88 8.45 16.10 19.50
C PRO A 88 7.17 16.13 20.35
N ASP A 89 6.40 17.23 20.28
CA ASP A 89 5.18 17.46 21.05
C ASP A 89 3.90 17.11 20.26
N GLU A 90 4.04 16.66 19.01
CA GLU A 90 2.95 16.14 18.19
C GLU A 90 2.22 14.99 18.91
N VAL A 91 0.89 15.09 18.99
CA VAL A 91 0.04 14.00 19.49
C VAL A 91 -0.06 12.93 18.41
N LEU A 92 0.72 11.86 18.57
CA LEU A 92 0.76 10.73 17.65
C LEU A 92 -0.41 9.76 17.84
N LEU A 93 -0.80 9.54 19.09
CA LEU A 93 -2.01 8.79 19.45
C LEU A 93 -2.71 9.48 20.63
N PRO A 94 -3.93 10.01 20.44
CA PRO A 94 -4.77 10.46 21.53
C PRO A 94 -5.18 9.33 22.48
N ALA A 95 -5.51 9.67 23.73
CA ALA A 95 -5.88 8.69 24.76
C ALA A 95 -7.11 7.84 24.37
N GLU A 96 -8.10 8.45 23.72
CA GLU A 96 -9.28 7.76 23.21
C GLU A 96 -8.92 6.72 22.13
N ARG A 97 -7.92 7.02 21.30
CA ARG A 97 -7.45 6.14 20.23
C ARG A 97 -6.58 5.00 20.77
N ILE A 98 -5.90 5.20 21.89
CA ILE A 98 -5.20 4.13 22.61
C ILE A 98 -6.19 3.09 23.14
N ALA A 99 -7.33 3.50 23.66
CA ALA A 99 -8.36 2.56 24.11
C ALA A 99 -8.96 1.76 22.93
N ASP A 100 -9.13 2.38 21.76
CA ASP A 100 -9.52 1.67 20.53
C ASP A 100 -8.42 0.68 20.10
N HIS A 101 -7.16 1.11 20.14
CA HIS A 101 -6.00 0.29 19.82
C HIS A 101 -5.92 -0.99 20.67
N ASP A 102 -6.08 -0.87 21.99
CA ASP A 102 -6.11 -2.01 22.90
C ASP A 102 -7.27 -2.97 22.61
N ARG A 103 -8.44 -2.45 22.21
CA ARG A 103 -9.58 -3.27 21.80
C ARG A 103 -9.32 -3.99 20.50
N ALA A 104 -8.64 -3.36 19.54
CA ALA A 104 -8.26 -4.00 18.29
C ALA A 104 -7.36 -5.21 18.49
N LEU A 105 -6.45 -5.15 19.46
CA LEU A 105 -5.55 -6.27 19.79
C LEU A 105 -6.29 -7.46 20.45
N GLN A 106 -7.54 -7.30 20.88
CA GLN A 106 -8.39 -8.41 21.33
C GLN A 106 -8.82 -9.32 20.18
N SER A 107 -8.85 -8.81 18.95
CA SER A 107 -9.10 -9.61 17.76
C SER A 107 -7.86 -10.48 17.45
N PRO A 108 -8.02 -11.78 17.12
CA PRO A 108 -6.87 -12.64 16.84
C PRO A 108 -6.05 -12.16 15.64
N VAL A 109 -4.74 -12.03 15.83
CA VAL A 109 -3.74 -11.83 14.77
C VAL A 109 -3.02 -13.17 14.58
N GLU A 110 -3.05 -13.72 13.36
CA GLU A 110 -2.47 -15.05 13.06
C GLU A 110 -2.99 -16.15 14.02
N GLY A 111 -4.27 -16.07 14.39
CA GLY A 111 -4.93 -17.03 15.29
C GLY A 111 -4.62 -16.84 16.79
N ARG A 112 -3.98 -15.75 17.20
CA ARG A 112 -3.66 -15.44 18.61
C ARG A 112 -4.17 -14.07 19.02
N VAL A 113 -4.77 -13.99 20.20
CA VAL A 113 -5.12 -12.70 20.83
C VAL A 113 -3.84 -12.07 21.38
N LEU A 114 -3.54 -10.84 20.96
CA LEU A 114 -2.34 -10.10 21.41
C LEU A 114 -2.66 -9.14 22.57
N GLY A 115 -3.90 -8.68 22.66
CA GLY A 115 -4.33 -7.70 23.64
C GLY A 115 -4.23 -8.21 25.08
N ARG A 116 -4.16 -7.27 26.02
CA ARG A 116 -4.17 -7.57 27.45
C ARG A 116 -5.45 -8.33 27.83
N ALA A 117 -5.33 -9.28 28.76
CA ALA A 117 -6.46 -10.05 29.24
C ALA A 117 -7.30 -9.24 30.22
N ASP A 118 -8.61 -9.13 29.98
CA ASP A 118 -9.57 -8.53 30.93
C ASP A 118 -9.76 -9.45 32.15
N LEU A 119 -9.14 -9.09 33.28
CA LEU A 119 -9.16 -9.87 34.52
C LEU A 119 -10.55 -9.95 35.18
N LEU A 120 -11.51 -9.14 34.74
CA LEU A 120 -12.90 -9.18 35.20
C LEU A 120 -13.79 -10.03 34.29
N ALA A 121 -13.39 -10.27 33.05
CA ALA A 121 -14.14 -11.09 32.11
C ALA A 121 -14.25 -12.56 32.59
N PRO A 122 -15.39 -13.24 32.33
CA PRO A 122 -15.52 -14.67 32.57
C PRO A 122 -14.43 -15.47 31.85
N ILE A 123 -13.94 -16.52 32.51
CA ILE A 123 -12.91 -17.41 31.95
C ILE A 123 -13.58 -18.55 31.19
N ASP A 124 -13.25 -18.69 29.90
CA ASP A 124 -13.53 -19.92 29.17
C ASP A 124 -12.59 -21.03 29.67
N ALA A 125 -13.14 -21.89 30.53
CA ALA A 125 -12.40 -22.99 31.13
C ALA A 125 -11.86 -23.99 30.09
N ALA A 126 -12.56 -24.20 28.98
CA ALA A 126 -12.13 -25.14 27.95
C ALA A 126 -10.94 -24.57 27.16
N ALA A 127 -11.03 -23.30 26.75
CA ALA A 127 -9.94 -22.60 26.07
C ALA A 127 -8.69 -22.50 26.96
N LEU A 128 -8.86 -22.11 28.23
CA LEU A 128 -7.75 -22.03 29.19
C LEU A 128 -7.09 -23.40 29.40
N ARG A 129 -7.87 -24.48 29.56
CA ARG A 129 -7.33 -25.84 29.70
C ARG A 129 -6.57 -26.26 28.45
N ALA A 130 -7.07 -25.93 27.26
CA ALA A 130 -6.39 -26.22 26.00
C ALA A 130 -5.06 -25.47 25.89
N GLU A 131 -5.03 -24.18 26.23
CA GLU A 131 -3.81 -23.36 26.24
C GLU A 131 -2.77 -23.93 27.21
N VAL A 132 -3.16 -24.17 28.48
CA VAL A 132 -2.27 -24.67 29.53
C VAL A 132 -1.73 -26.05 29.19
N ASN A 133 -2.58 -26.99 28.78
CA ASN A 133 -2.15 -28.35 28.43
C ASN A 133 -1.28 -28.37 27.17
N GLY A 134 -1.62 -27.56 26.15
CA GLY A 134 -0.81 -27.42 24.94
C GLY A 134 0.59 -26.88 25.25
N ARG A 135 0.69 -25.87 26.12
CA ARG A 135 1.98 -25.34 26.60
C ARG A 135 2.80 -26.37 27.34
N ILE A 136 2.18 -27.10 28.29
CA ILE A 136 2.85 -28.18 29.04
C ILE A 136 3.38 -29.26 28.09
N ALA A 137 2.57 -29.72 27.14
CA ALA A 137 2.97 -30.74 26.17
C ALA A 137 4.13 -30.28 25.30
N SER A 138 4.09 -29.02 24.83
CA SER A 138 5.19 -28.42 24.06
C SER A 138 6.49 -28.39 24.86
N LEU A 139 6.45 -27.89 26.10
CA LEU A 139 7.62 -27.80 26.97
C LEU A 139 8.18 -29.19 27.31
N ARG A 140 7.30 -30.16 27.62
CA ARG A 140 7.70 -31.55 27.84
C ARG A 140 8.46 -32.11 26.65
N GLY A 141 7.94 -31.92 25.44
CA GLY A 141 8.60 -32.39 24.22
C GLY A 141 9.97 -31.76 24.01
N SER A 142 10.15 -30.46 24.30
CA SER A 142 11.46 -29.80 24.24
C SER A 142 12.44 -30.36 25.26
N LEU A 143 11.99 -30.62 26.50
CA LEU A 143 12.81 -31.24 27.55
C LEU A 143 13.22 -32.67 27.18
N GLU A 144 12.30 -33.47 26.64
CA GLU A 144 12.54 -34.85 26.18
C GLU A 144 13.53 -34.90 25.00
N ARG A 145 13.49 -33.92 24.09
CA ARG A 145 14.46 -33.78 22.99
C ARG A 145 15.83 -33.26 23.43
N GLY A 146 16.02 -32.98 24.72
CA GLY A 146 17.26 -32.42 25.25
C GLY A 146 17.52 -30.99 24.77
N GLU A 147 16.47 -30.25 24.39
CA GLU A 147 16.62 -28.85 23.99
C GLU A 147 17.02 -27.95 25.17
N PHE A 148 16.66 -28.38 26.39
CA PHE A 148 17.03 -27.74 27.65
C PHE A 148 17.64 -28.76 28.63
N VAL A 149 18.49 -28.25 29.51
CA VAL A 149 19.18 -28.99 30.57
C VAL A 149 18.88 -28.38 31.94
N ASP A 150 19.11 -29.15 33.01
CA ASP A 150 19.05 -28.66 34.38
C ASP A 150 20.22 -27.70 34.70
N ALA A 151 20.22 -27.08 35.88
CA ALA A 151 21.28 -26.17 36.32
C ALA A 151 22.68 -26.84 36.38
N ARG A 152 22.76 -28.17 36.34
CA ARG A 152 24.00 -28.96 36.32
C ARG A 152 24.38 -29.42 34.90
N GLY A 153 23.66 -28.96 33.87
CA GLY A 153 23.90 -29.32 32.48
C GLY A 153 23.42 -30.72 32.10
N ARG A 154 22.57 -31.35 32.92
CA ARG A 154 22.08 -32.71 32.70
C ARG A 154 20.71 -32.69 32.01
N PRO A 155 20.42 -33.64 31.11
CA PRO A 155 19.07 -33.83 30.58
C PRO A 155 18.07 -34.15 31.70
N PHE A 156 16.81 -33.78 31.48
CA PHE A 156 15.72 -34.04 32.42
C PHE A 156 15.32 -35.53 32.40
N GLY A 157 15.24 -36.14 33.58
CA GLY A 157 14.77 -37.52 33.75
C GLY A 157 13.27 -37.62 33.96
N GLU A 158 12.73 -38.85 33.94
CA GLU A 158 11.30 -39.14 34.10
C GLU A 158 10.66 -38.48 35.34
N ARG A 159 11.40 -38.39 36.45
CA ARG A 159 10.90 -37.75 37.68
C ARG A 159 10.63 -36.25 37.49
N GLU A 160 11.48 -35.55 36.74
CA GLU A 160 11.31 -34.11 36.49
C GLU A 160 10.27 -33.88 35.39
N LEU A 161 10.27 -34.73 34.36
CA LEU A 161 9.26 -34.71 33.29
C LEU A 161 7.84 -35.02 33.82
N ALA A 162 7.72 -35.73 34.94
CA ALA A 162 6.43 -35.99 35.59
C ALA A 162 5.68 -34.70 35.98
N ALA A 163 6.38 -33.60 36.27
CA ALA A 163 5.76 -32.30 36.54
C ALA A 163 5.00 -31.77 35.30
N PHE A 164 5.45 -32.14 34.10
CA PHE A 164 4.86 -31.76 32.81
C PHE A 164 3.90 -32.83 32.26
N ALA A 165 3.37 -33.72 33.10
CA ALA A 165 2.28 -34.59 32.68
C ALA A 165 0.99 -33.78 32.48
N THR A 166 0.34 -33.93 31.32
CA THR A 166 -0.95 -33.28 31.05
C THR A 166 -1.99 -33.79 32.04
N ARG A 167 -2.53 -32.89 32.87
CA ARG A 167 -3.58 -33.21 33.84
C ARG A 167 -4.92 -32.99 33.16
N GLY A 168 -5.50 -34.05 32.60
CA GLY A 168 -6.72 -34.04 31.78
C GLY A 168 -7.99 -33.53 32.50
N GLY A 169 -8.02 -32.25 32.86
CA GLY A 169 -9.17 -31.58 33.48
C GLY A 169 -9.21 -31.58 35.01
N SER A 170 -8.20 -32.11 35.70
CA SER A 170 -8.28 -32.43 37.14
C SER A 170 -8.11 -31.26 38.13
N TRP A 171 -8.07 -30.02 37.66
CA TRP A 171 -7.99 -28.84 38.52
C TRP A 171 -9.27 -28.00 38.40
N GLU A 172 -9.76 -27.54 39.54
CA GLU A 172 -10.99 -26.75 39.69
C GLU A 172 -10.68 -25.26 39.64
N LEU A 173 -11.52 -24.48 38.95
CA LEU A 173 -11.37 -23.03 38.87
C LEU A 173 -11.87 -22.38 40.15
N ARG A 174 -11.03 -21.53 40.75
CA ARG A 174 -11.32 -20.78 41.99
C ARG A 174 -11.40 -19.26 41.78
N VAL A 175 -10.69 -18.74 40.77
CA VAL A 175 -10.73 -17.35 40.28
C VAL A 175 -10.78 -16.29 41.38
N GLU A 176 -9.62 -16.00 41.98
CA GLU A 176 -9.45 -14.93 42.97
C GLU A 176 -8.54 -13.83 42.44
N LEU A 177 -9.01 -12.58 42.42
CA LEU A 177 -8.16 -11.43 42.14
C LEU A 177 -7.41 -11.02 43.41
N ARG A 178 -6.10 -10.82 43.30
CA ARG A 178 -5.18 -10.41 44.37
C ARG A 178 -4.20 -9.36 43.83
N ALA A 179 -3.47 -8.69 44.71
CA ALA A 179 -2.34 -7.83 44.35
C ALA A 179 -1.02 -8.50 44.75
N ALA A 180 0.02 -8.34 43.94
CA ALA A 180 1.38 -8.68 44.35
C ALA A 180 1.86 -7.73 45.46
N LEU A 181 2.54 -8.25 46.48
CA LEU A 181 3.07 -7.43 47.58
C LEU A 181 4.57 -7.16 47.43
N GLU A 182 5.26 -7.96 46.63
CA GLU A 182 6.68 -7.85 46.27
C GLU A 182 6.88 -8.27 44.81
N PRO A 183 8.07 -8.12 44.20
CA PRO A 183 8.33 -8.64 42.86
C PRO A 183 8.14 -10.16 42.81
N LEU A 184 7.27 -10.66 41.93
CA LEU A 184 7.01 -12.09 41.76
C LEU A 184 7.50 -12.60 40.41
N GLU A 185 7.81 -13.90 40.32
CA GLU A 185 8.29 -14.54 39.09
C GLU A 185 7.31 -15.61 38.63
N VAL A 186 6.49 -15.27 37.63
CA VAL A 186 5.55 -16.21 37.00
C VAL A 186 6.34 -17.20 36.16
N ARG A 187 6.12 -18.48 36.44
CA ARG A 187 6.82 -19.59 35.78
C ARG A 187 6.12 -20.02 34.49
N CYS A 188 6.90 -20.43 33.50
CA CYS A 188 6.43 -20.90 32.19
C CYS A 188 5.93 -22.34 32.21
N GLY A 189 6.48 -23.16 33.10
CA GLY A 189 6.12 -24.56 33.30
C GLY A 189 5.71 -24.83 34.75
N PRO A 190 4.98 -25.94 34.98
CA PRO A 190 4.47 -26.34 36.30
C PRO A 190 5.56 -26.92 37.21
N THR A 191 6.69 -26.22 37.36
CA THR A 191 7.79 -26.62 38.24
C THR A 191 8.52 -25.41 38.80
N ARG A 192 9.11 -25.56 39.98
CA ARG A 192 10.00 -24.57 40.59
C ARG A 192 11.41 -24.57 40.00
N ALA A 193 11.82 -25.70 39.41
CA ALA A 193 13.14 -25.84 38.85
C ALA A 193 13.28 -25.03 37.55
N GLY A 194 14.45 -24.42 37.36
CA GLY A 194 14.79 -23.79 36.09
C GLY A 194 15.22 -24.79 35.03
N TYR A 195 15.13 -24.39 33.77
CA TYR A 195 15.67 -25.13 32.63
C TYR A 195 16.43 -24.17 31.71
N TYR A 196 17.54 -24.64 31.13
CA TYR A 196 18.54 -23.79 30.49
C TYR A 196 18.96 -24.34 29.14
N THR A 197 19.39 -23.48 28.23
CA THR A 197 20.16 -23.92 27.05
C THR A 197 21.53 -24.40 27.50
N ALA A 198 22.14 -25.38 26.81
CA ALA A 198 23.49 -25.85 27.14
C ALA A 198 24.57 -24.98 26.46
N PRO A 199 25.64 -24.57 27.16
CA PRO A 199 25.88 -24.76 28.60
C PRO A 199 24.94 -23.91 29.47
N PRO A 200 24.52 -24.39 30.66
CA PRO A 200 23.55 -23.70 31.49
C PRO A 200 24.09 -22.36 32.00
N ASP A 201 23.27 -21.32 31.85
CA ASP A 201 23.48 -20.01 32.46
C ASP A 201 22.27 -19.68 33.35
N GLU A 202 22.50 -19.64 34.66
CA GLU A 202 21.45 -19.36 35.64
C GLU A 202 20.84 -17.96 35.48
N ALA A 203 21.52 -17.01 34.82
CA ALA A 203 20.94 -15.72 34.49
C ALA A 203 19.75 -15.84 33.51
N PHE A 204 19.70 -16.93 32.72
CA PHE A 204 18.70 -17.21 31.70
C PHE A 204 17.85 -18.44 32.04
N ASP A 205 17.28 -18.45 33.25
CA ASP A 205 16.26 -19.43 33.62
C ASP A 205 15.05 -19.31 32.67
N ARG A 206 14.95 -20.23 31.71
CA ARG A 206 13.88 -20.24 30.70
C ARG A 206 12.52 -20.56 31.30
N ASN A 207 12.48 -21.00 32.55
CA ASN A 207 11.23 -21.18 33.28
C ASN A 207 10.69 -19.87 33.87
N VAL A 208 11.45 -18.77 33.92
CA VAL A 208 10.91 -17.45 34.29
C VAL A 208 10.27 -16.82 33.06
N CYS A 209 8.93 -16.78 33.04
CA CYS A 209 8.15 -16.27 31.91
C CYS A 209 7.95 -14.76 31.99
N SER A 210 7.63 -14.27 33.18
CA SER A 210 7.40 -12.84 33.44
C SER A 210 7.55 -12.52 34.91
N GLY A 211 8.11 -11.34 35.18
CA GLY A 211 8.00 -10.66 36.45
C GLY A 211 6.61 -10.06 36.62
N VAL A 212 6.19 -9.91 37.86
CA VAL A 212 5.02 -9.13 38.28
C VAL A 212 5.52 -8.12 39.30
N ARG A 213 5.17 -6.85 39.10
CA ARG A 213 5.62 -5.76 39.97
C ARG A 213 4.77 -5.74 41.25
N PRO A 214 5.30 -5.20 42.36
CA PRO A 214 4.48 -4.90 43.53
C PRO A 214 3.24 -4.11 43.13
N GLN A 215 2.12 -4.40 43.80
CA GLN A 215 0.80 -3.79 43.63
C GLN A 215 0.08 -4.13 42.32
N GLU A 216 0.67 -4.92 41.41
CA GLU A 216 -0.04 -5.37 40.21
C GLU A 216 -1.10 -6.44 40.50
N PRO A 217 -2.21 -6.44 39.73
CA PRO A 217 -3.23 -7.47 39.84
C PRO A 217 -2.74 -8.84 39.34
N VAL A 218 -2.98 -9.87 40.14
CA VAL A 218 -2.78 -11.28 39.82
C VAL A 218 -4.06 -12.05 40.10
N GLN A 219 -4.54 -12.79 39.12
CA GLN A 219 -5.69 -13.67 39.26
C GLN A 219 -5.21 -15.10 39.53
N VAL A 220 -5.52 -15.63 40.71
CA VAL A 220 -5.30 -17.04 41.05
C VAL A 220 -6.43 -17.85 40.43
N LEU A 221 -6.09 -18.68 39.44
CA LEU A 221 -7.06 -19.43 38.65
C LEU A 221 -7.42 -20.77 39.30
N ALA A 222 -6.41 -21.49 39.80
CA ALA A 222 -6.58 -22.80 40.41
C ALA A 222 -5.42 -23.17 41.33
N ASP A 223 -5.70 -24.04 42.28
CA ASP A 223 -4.68 -24.83 42.96
C ASP A 223 -4.11 -25.85 41.98
N TRP A 224 -2.87 -25.65 41.51
CA TRP A 224 -2.25 -26.58 40.56
C TRP A 224 -1.84 -27.85 41.27
N ASP A 225 -1.04 -27.73 42.33
CA ASP A 225 -0.71 -28.83 43.26
C ASP A 225 -0.39 -28.28 44.67
N ALA A 226 0.28 -29.09 45.48
CA ALA A 226 0.66 -28.72 46.85
C ALA A 226 1.68 -27.58 46.91
N GLU A 227 2.39 -27.27 45.82
CA GLU A 227 3.44 -26.25 45.79
C GLU A 227 3.11 -25.05 44.91
N LEU A 228 2.28 -25.24 43.86
CA LEU A 228 2.02 -24.22 42.85
C LEU A 228 0.54 -23.83 42.74
N TRP A 229 0.34 -22.54 42.48
CA TRP A 229 -0.89 -21.99 41.91
C TRP A 229 -0.76 -21.84 40.40
N LEU A 230 -1.85 -22.09 39.68
CA LEU A 230 -2.03 -21.59 38.32
C LEU A 230 -2.57 -20.16 38.42
N VAL A 231 -1.90 -19.22 37.78
CA VAL A 231 -2.23 -17.79 37.84
C VAL A 231 -2.28 -17.17 36.45
N ARG A 232 -2.90 -15.99 36.39
CA ARG A 232 -2.94 -15.13 35.22
C ARG A 232 -2.77 -13.67 35.62
N THR A 233 -2.02 -12.93 34.82
CA THR A 233 -1.91 -11.47 34.84
C THR A 233 -2.61 -10.90 33.60
N ALA A 234 -2.53 -9.59 33.40
CA ALA A 234 -3.02 -8.96 32.18
C ALA A 234 -2.27 -9.44 30.91
N THR A 235 -1.07 -10.02 31.03
CA THR A 235 -0.21 -10.31 29.86
C THR A 235 0.31 -11.75 29.80
N VAL A 236 0.22 -12.52 30.90
CA VAL A 236 0.68 -13.91 30.94
C VAL A 236 -0.23 -14.82 31.76
N VAL A 237 -0.30 -16.09 31.37
CA VAL A 237 -0.76 -17.22 32.19
C VAL A 237 0.46 -18.03 32.60
N GLY A 238 0.52 -18.53 33.83
CA GLY A 238 1.65 -19.34 34.30
C GLY A 238 1.50 -19.82 35.73
N TRP A 239 2.61 -20.16 36.39
CA TRP A 239 2.59 -20.72 37.74
C TRP A 239 3.32 -19.84 38.76
N LEU A 240 2.78 -19.76 39.98
CA LEU A 240 3.45 -19.13 41.13
C LEU A 240 3.55 -20.13 42.29
N PRO A 241 4.62 -20.08 43.10
CA PRO A 241 4.66 -20.79 44.38
C PRO A 241 3.52 -20.35 45.31
N ARG A 242 2.98 -21.28 46.11
CA ARG A 242 1.92 -20.97 47.09
C ARG A 242 2.33 -19.96 48.15
N GLU A 243 3.62 -19.85 48.42
CA GLU A 243 4.20 -18.87 49.34
C GLU A 243 4.45 -17.49 48.70
N ALA A 244 4.14 -17.30 47.41
CA ALA A 244 4.26 -16.01 46.76
C ALA A 244 3.51 -14.93 47.56
N ALA A 245 4.16 -13.78 47.79
CA ALA A 245 3.59 -12.71 48.59
C ALA A 245 2.46 -11.99 47.84
N LEU A 246 1.26 -12.58 47.90
CA LEU A 246 0.02 -12.02 47.41
C LEU A 246 -0.82 -11.48 48.56
N SER A 247 -1.58 -10.42 48.31
CA SER A 247 -2.59 -9.90 49.22
C SER A 247 -3.68 -10.94 49.51
N PRO A 248 -4.53 -10.73 50.54
CA PRO A 248 -5.86 -11.35 50.59
C PRO A 248 -6.67 -11.07 49.30
N PRO A 249 -7.73 -11.84 49.00
CA PRO A 249 -8.60 -11.56 47.86
C PRO A 249 -9.12 -10.12 47.87
N VAL A 250 -9.12 -9.49 46.69
CA VAL A 250 -9.56 -8.10 46.51
C VAL A 250 -11.03 -7.97 46.92
N PRO A 251 -11.38 -7.06 47.85
CA PRO A 251 -12.77 -6.78 48.18
C PRO A 251 -13.56 -6.27 46.97
N GLU A 252 -14.84 -6.62 46.87
CA GLU A 252 -15.68 -6.29 45.70
C GLU A 252 -15.61 -4.81 45.29
N ARG A 253 -15.67 -3.90 46.27
CA ARG A 253 -15.57 -2.44 46.05
C ARG A 253 -14.30 -1.97 45.33
N TRP A 254 -13.23 -2.76 45.38
CA TRP A 254 -11.92 -2.43 44.82
C TRP A 254 -11.56 -3.25 43.58
N ARG A 255 -12.36 -4.26 43.21
CA ARG A 255 -12.05 -5.16 42.09
C ARG A 255 -11.88 -4.42 40.78
N GLU A 256 -12.83 -3.54 40.46
CA GLU A 256 -12.80 -2.78 39.21
C GLU A 256 -11.62 -1.80 39.17
N ALA A 257 -11.41 -1.05 40.26
CA ALA A 257 -10.30 -0.11 40.38
C ALA A 257 -8.94 -0.80 40.18
N LEU A 258 -8.71 -1.94 40.83
CA LEU A 258 -7.43 -2.65 40.70
C LEU A 258 -7.25 -3.26 39.31
N ALA A 259 -8.29 -3.87 38.75
CA ALA A 259 -8.19 -4.60 37.48
C ALA A 259 -8.13 -3.67 36.26
N ALA A 260 -8.96 -2.63 36.24
CA ALA A 260 -9.18 -1.79 35.05
C ALA A 260 -9.21 -0.29 35.35
N GLY A 261 -9.04 0.13 36.61
CA GLY A 261 -9.10 1.54 36.99
C GLY A 261 -7.90 2.37 36.49
N PRO A 262 -8.05 3.70 36.49
CA PRO A 262 -6.98 4.62 36.11
C PRO A 262 -5.71 4.40 36.92
N ARG A 263 -4.56 4.44 36.26
CA ARG A 263 -3.24 4.24 36.86
C ARG A 263 -2.60 5.57 37.23
N ALA A 264 -1.82 5.55 38.31
CA ALA A 264 -1.06 6.67 38.79
C ALA A 264 0.32 6.23 39.30
N ARG A 265 1.25 7.19 39.28
CA ARG A 265 2.61 7.05 39.79
C ARG A 265 2.77 7.94 41.02
N VAL A 266 3.52 7.43 41.99
CA VAL A 266 4.00 8.19 43.14
C VAL A 266 5.52 8.06 43.15
N THR A 267 6.21 9.13 43.54
CA THR A 267 7.67 9.15 43.61
C THR A 267 8.19 8.02 44.51
N PRO A 268 9.16 7.19 44.05
CA PRO A 268 9.76 6.15 44.89
C PRO A 268 10.37 6.71 46.19
N GLY A 269 10.30 5.94 47.27
CA GLY A 269 10.78 6.32 48.60
C GLY A 269 9.80 7.17 49.42
N ILE A 270 8.71 7.66 48.81
CA ILE A 270 7.63 8.33 49.55
C ILE A 270 6.77 7.30 50.27
N ARG A 271 6.35 7.60 51.49
CA ARG A 271 5.41 6.76 52.24
C ARG A 271 3.98 7.15 51.90
N LEU A 272 3.16 6.16 51.54
CA LEU A 272 1.71 6.28 51.49
C LEU A 272 1.14 6.01 52.88
N VAL A 273 0.19 6.83 53.31
CA VAL A 273 -0.54 6.67 54.59
C VAL A 273 -2.04 6.68 54.34
N SER A 274 -2.76 5.75 54.96
CA SER A 274 -4.22 5.63 54.85
C SER A 274 -4.92 6.02 56.17
N ASN A 275 -6.21 6.33 56.07
CA ASN A 275 -7.03 6.74 57.22
C ASN A 275 -7.22 5.63 58.28
N ASP A 276 -7.05 4.37 57.89
CA ASP A 276 -7.10 3.21 58.79
C ASP A 276 -5.73 2.87 59.43
N GLY A 277 -4.71 3.72 59.20
CA GLY A 277 -3.40 3.62 59.82
C GLY A 277 -2.42 2.69 59.11
N ALA A 278 -2.78 2.12 57.96
CA ALA A 278 -1.84 1.38 57.12
C ALA A 278 -0.87 2.31 56.41
N SER A 279 0.31 1.79 56.07
CA SER A 279 1.30 2.55 55.30
C SER A 279 2.15 1.65 54.41
N LEU A 280 2.62 2.21 53.30
CA LEU A 280 3.47 1.54 52.33
C LEU A 280 4.56 2.50 51.86
N GLU A 281 5.82 2.08 51.89
CA GLU A 281 6.90 2.80 51.22
C GLU A 281 6.86 2.47 49.72
N VAL A 282 6.76 3.49 48.87
CA VAL A 282 6.63 3.32 47.43
C VAL A 282 7.93 2.79 46.84
N GLY A 283 7.88 1.58 46.28
CA GLY A 283 9.01 0.97 45.58
C GLY A 283 9.24 1.57 44.19
N ALA A 284 10.43 1.34 43.63
CA ALA A 284 10.73 1.69 42.25
C ALA A 284 9.74 1.03 41.28
N ARG A 285 9.37 1.76 40.21
CA ARG A 285 8.45 1.30 39.14
C ARG A 285 7.07 0.83 39.63
N THR A 286 6.65 1.20 40.84
CA THR A 286 5.33 0.84 41.35
C THR A 286 4.28 1.80 40.80
N THR A 287 3.27 1.25 40.13
CA THR A 287 2.09 1.99 39.67
C THR A 287 0.89 1.56 40.49
N PHE A 288 0.05 2.51 40.87
CA PHE A 288 -1.13 2.25 41.68
C PHE A 288 -2.40 2.53 40.87
N ALA A 289 -3.51 1.91 41.26
CA ALA A 289 -4.82 2.36 40.80
C ALA A 289 -5.26 3.60 41.59
N ALA A 290 -5.92 4.56 40.95
CA ALA A 290 -6.60 5.64 41.67
C ALA A 290 -7.67 5.07 42.62
N ALA A 291 -7.81 5.63 43.81
CA ALA A 291 -8.83 5.20 44.77
C ALA A 291 -10.20 5.82 44.41
N PRO A 292 -11.23 5.00 44.09
CA PRO A 292 -12.55 5.50 43.74
C PRO A 292 -13.17 6.39 44.84
N GLY A 293 -13.60 7.60 44.47
CA GLY A 293 -14.29 8.54 45.37
C GLY A 293 -13.37 9.28 46.36
N GLU A 294 -12.05 9.11 46.23
CA GLU A 294 -11.06 9.76 47.09
C GLU A 294 -9.99 10.49 46.28
N ASP A 295 -10.22 11.76 45.97
CA ASP A 295 -9.28 12.56 45.17
C ASP A 295 -7.87 12.58 45.79
N GLY A 296 -6.87 12.40 44.92
CA GLY A 296 -5.45 12.35 45.29
C GLY A 296 -5.02 11.13 46.09
N ALA A 297 -5.89 10.14 46.32
CA ALA A 297 -5.53 8.87 46.94
C ALA A 297 -5.33 7.76 45.90
N VAL A 298 -4.46 6.81 46.25
CA VAL A 298 -4.19 5.61 45.47
C VAL A 298 -4.52 4.36 46.28
N LEU A 299 -4.93 3.30 45.58
CA LEU A 299 -5.17 1.99 46.16
C LEU A 299 -3.85 1.24 46.30
N PHE A 300 -3.51 0.83 47.52
CA PHE A 300 -2.40 -0.09 47.78
C PHE A 300 -2.85 -1.26 48.66
N ALA A 301 -2.09 -2.35 48.60
CA ALA A 301 -2.35 -3.58 49.32
C ALA A 301 -1.14 -3.98 50.19
N ASP A 302 -1.45 -4.57 51.33
CA ASP A 302 -0.49 -5.20 52.23
C ASP A 302 -1.00 -6.59 52.66
N ARG A 303 -0.44 -7.15 53.75
CA ARG A 303 -0.88 -8.45 54.28
C ARG A 303 -2.23 -8.38 55.03
N ALA A 304 -2.64 -7.21 55.50
CA ALA A 304 -3.91 -6.98 56.19
C ALA A 304 -5.05 -6.73 55.21
N GLY A 305 -4.80 -6.12 54.06
CA GLY A 305 -5.82 -5.95 53.02
C GLY A 305 -5.51 -4.85 52.01
N PHE A 306 -6.55 -4.11 51.64
CA PHE A 306 -6.52 -3.04 50.63
C PHE A 306 -6.92 -1.71 51.25
N HIS A 307 -6.12 -0.69 50.99
CA HIS A 307 -6.16 0.61 51.63
C HIS A 307 -6.14 1.73 50.59
N ALA A 308 -6.85 2.82 50.87
CA ALA A 308 -6.73 4.07 50.10
C ALA A 308 -5.76 4.99 50.85
N GLY A 309 -4.63 5.32 50.22
CA GLY A 309 -3.54 6.08 50.84
C GLY A 309 -3.15 7.33 50.05
N ARG A 310 -2.60 8.31 50.76
CA ARG A 310 -2.03 9.54 50.18
C ARG A 310 -0.54 9.66 50.55
N PRO A 311 0.26 10.35 49.74
CA PRO A 311 1.65 10.68 50.09
C PRO A 311 1.73 11.42 51.44
N GLU A 312 2.52 10.89 52.38
CA GLU A 312 2.71 11.45 53.74
C GLU A 312 3.31 12.86 53.70
N ASP A 313 4.16 13.14 52.71
CA ASP A 313 4.84 14.42 52.50
C ASP A 313 4.04 15.41 51.64
N GLY A 314 2.85 15.03 51.16
CA GLY A 314 2.04 15.83 50.25
C GLY A 314 2.55 15.89 48.81
N SER A 315 3.50 15.03 48.43
CA SER A 315 3.95 14.91 47.03
C SER A 315 2.78 14.60 46.09
N PRO A 316 2.84 15.05 44.82
CA PRO A 316 1.76 14.82 43.87
C PRO A 316 1.62 13.34 43.51
N VAL A 317 0.38 12.91 43.34
CA VAL A 317 0.04 11.65 42.66
C VAL A 317 -0.09 11.96 41.18
N GLU A 318 0.84 11.48 40.37
CA GLU A 318 0.89 11.74 38.93
C GLU A 318 -0.05 10.77 38.19
N PRO A 319 -1.11 11.25 37.50
CA PRO A 319 -1.94 10.40 36.66
C PRO A 319 -1.15 9.88 35.45
N LEU A 320 -1.14 8.57 35.23
CA LEU A 320 -0.59 7.96 34.02
C LEU A 320 -1.67 7.76 32.97
N SER A 321 -2.87 7.35 33.40
CA SER A 321 -3.95 7.08 32.45
C SER A 321 -4.50 8.36 31.81
N GLY A 322 -4.89 8.26 30.54
CA GLY A 322 -5.43 9.38 29.77
C GLY A 322 -4.36 10.32 29.18
N ARG A 323 -3.07 10.00 29.29
CA ARG A 323 -1.99 10.74 28.63
C ARG A 323 -1.96 10.41 27.12
N PRO A 324 -1.90 11.42 26.23
CA PRO A 324 -1.64 11.17 24.82
C PRO A 324 -0.19 10.69 24.62
N LEU A 325 0.03 9.90 23.57
CA LEU A 325 1.38 9.48 23.17
C LEU A 325 2.02 10.56 22.30
N THR A 326 3.13 11.13 22.76
CA THR A 326 4.01 12.04 22.01
C THR A 326 5.44 11.48 22.01
N ARG A 327 6.28 11.92 21.05
CA ARG A 327 7.69 11.48 21.00
C ARG A 327 8.45 11.93 22.25
N ARG A 328 8.24 13.18 22.69
CA ARG A 328 8.81 13.70 23.94
C ARG A 328 8.50 12.78 25.10
N ALA A 329 7.21 12.52 25.33
CA ALA A 329 6.78 11.79 26.51
C ALA A 329 7.34 10.36 26.51
N VAL A 330 7.38 9.69 25.36
CA VAL A 330 7.97 8.34 25.25
C VAL A 330 9.48 8.37 25.50
N ILE A 331 10.21 9.35 24.95
CA ILE A 331 11.65 9.50 25.20
C ILE A 331 11.89 9.74 26.70
N GLU A 332 11.16 10.65 27.32
CA GLU A 332 11.29 10.93 28.77
C GLU A 332 11.03 9.67 29.61
N GLU A 333 9.95 8.93 29.35
CA GLU A 333 9.65 7.66 30.05
C GLU A 333 10.74 6.59 29.82
N ALA A 334 11.32 6.51 28.63
CA ALA A 334 12.41 5.58 28.34
C ALA A 334 13.68 5.91 29.13
N PHE A 335 14.07 7.19 29.18
CA PHE A 335 15.27 7.64 29.90
C PHE A 335 15.12 7.61 31.42
N LEU A 336 13.90 7.61 31.96
CA LEU A 336 13.65 7.32 33.39
C LEU A 336 14.07 5.90 33.80
N ARG A 337 14.36 5.01 32.84
CA ARG A 337 14.81 3.63 33.07
C ARG A 337 16.28 3.41 32.73
N LEU A 338 17.01 4.44 32.29
CA LEU A 338 18.42 4.32 31.94
C LEU A 338 19.21 3.74 33.13
N ASP A 339 20.17 2.85 32.84
CA ASP A 339 20.98 2.13 33.83
C ASP A 339 20.23 1.13 34.73
N GLU A 340 18.90 0.96 34.55
CA GLU A 340 18.20 -0.12 35.24
C GLU A 340 18.73 -1.48 34.80
N ARG A 341 18.86 -2.39 35.77
CA ARG A 341 19.46 -3.71 35.57
C ARG A 341 18.66 -4.55 34.56
N TYR A 342 19.37 -5.15 33.61
CA TYR A 342 18.81 -6.20 32.76
C TYR A 342 18.57 -7.48 33.57
N ALA A 343 17.40 -8.08 33.42
CA ALA A 343 17.10 -9.39 33.98
C ALA A 343 16.14 -10.16 33.08
N TRP A 344 16.57 -11.34 32.63
CA TRP A 344 15.72 -12.26 31.84
C TRP A 344 14.38 -12.51 32.54
N GLY A 345 13.29 -12.32 31.80
CA GLY A 345 11.95 -12.54 32.32
C GLY A 345 11.53 -11.54 33.40
N GLY A 346 12.34 -10.54 33.78
CA GLY A 346 12.08 -9.62 34.90
C GLY A 346 12.51 -10.16 36.26
N ARG A 347 13.38 -11.18 36.28
CA ARG A 347 13.89 -11.83 37.50
C ARG A 347 14.42 -10.82 38.52
N GLY A 348 14.06 -11.01 39.80
CA GLY A 348 14.49 -10.12 40.88
C GLY A 348 14.10 -8.65 40.71
N GLY A 349 13.08 -8.35 39.89
CA GLY A 349 12.63 -6.98 39.63
C GLY A 349 13.52 -6.19 38.66
N GLY A 350 14.28 -6.84 37.77
CA GLY A 350 14.94 -6.17 36.63
C GLY A 350 14.02 -6.04 35.41
N LEU A 351 14.58 -5.55 34.29
CA LEU A 351 13.90 -5.42 33.00
C LEU A 351 14.57 -6.31 31.94
N ASP A 352 13.80 -7.06 31.15
CA ASP A 352 14.30 -7.54 29.86
C ASP A 352 13.89 -6.60 28.73
N CYS A 353 14.32 -6.87 27.50
CA CYS A 353 14.07 -5.99 26.35
C CYS A 353 12.58 -5.66 26.17
N SER A 354 11.72 -6.68 26.20
CA SER A 354 10.27 -6.53 26.07
C SER A 354 9.61 -5.92 27.31
N GLY A 355 10.12 -6.21 28.51
CA GLY A 355 9.63 -5.63 29.76
C GLY A 355 9.95 -4.13 29.87
N PHE A 356 11.11 -3.70 29.38
CA PHE A 356 11.45 -2.28 29.23
C PHE A 356 10.43 -1.56 28.34
N VAL A 357 10.11 -2.12 27.18
CA VAL A 357 9.11 -1.54 26.27
C VAL A 357 7.71 -1.50 26.90
N GLN A 358 7.29 -2.54 27.64
CA GLN A 358 6.03 -2.55 28.38
C GLN A 358 5.97 -1.45 29.45
N GLU A 359 7.08 -1.20 30.14
CA GLU A 359 7.17 -0.16 31.17
C GLU A 359 7.02 1.24 30.55
N VAL A 360 7.67 1.49 29.41
CA VAL A 360 7.60 2.78 28.71
C VAL A 360 6.21 3.04 28.13
N LEU A 361 5.68 2.12 27.32
CA LEU A 361 4.38 2.35 26.67
C LEU A 361 3.19 2.16 27.62
N GLY A 362 3.33 1.37 28.68
CA GLY A 362 2.32 1.22 29.72
C GLY A 362 2.03 2.51 30.49
N ALA A 363 2.94 3.50 30.47
CA ALA A 363 2.71 4.84 31.02
C ALA A 363 1.64 5.65 30.28
N PHE A 364 1.18 5.16 29.12
CA PHE A 364 0.14 5.74 28.27
C PHE A 364 -1.09 4.84 28.13
N ASP A 365 -1.26 3.85 29.02
CA ASP A 365 -2.27 2.77 28.94
C ASP A 365 -2.09 1.78 27.77
N LEU A 366 -1.02 1.88 26.95
CA LEU A 366 -0.69 0.89 25.91
C LEU A 366 -0.02 -0.35 26.52
N VAL A 367 -0.84 -1.33 26.92
CA VAL A 367 -0.34 -2.57 27.54
C VAL A 367 0.00 -3.60 26.47
N LEU A 368 1.26 -3.63 26.07
CA LEU A 368 1.75 -4.54 25.04
C LEU A 368 1.80 -6.01 25.51
N PRO A 369 1.78 -6.97 24.57
CA PRO A 369 2.12 -8.37 24.85
C PRO A 369 3.46 -8.51 25.57
N ARG A 370 3.64 -9.57 26.36
CA ARG A 370 4.86 -9.79 27.16
C ARG A 370 6.13 -10.07 26.36
N HIS A 371 6.01 -10.70 25.19
CA HIS A 371 7.16 -11.21 24.45
C HIS A 371 7.42 -10.38 23.19
N SER A 372 8.70 -10.10 22.90
CA SER A 372 9.13 -9.23 21.78
C SER A 372 8.54 -9.61 20.42
N GLY A 373 8.45 -10.91 20.11
CA GLY A 373 7.86 -11.38 18.85
C GLY A 373 6.37 -11.01 18.69
N HIS A 374 5.61 -10.95 19.79
CA HIS A 374 4.22 -10.48 19.77
C HIS A 374 4.14 -8.94 19.76
N GLN A 375 5.05 -8.26 20.46
CA GLN A 375 5.13 -6.79 20.44
C GLN A 375 5.40 -6.24 19.04
N ALA A 376 6.16 -6.97 18.23
CA ALA A 376 6.44 -6.62 16.84
C ALA A 376 5.19 -6.46 15.94
N ARG A 377 4.04 -6.99 16.41
CA ARG A 377 2.74 -6.95 15.71
C ARG A 377 1.70 -6.09 16.43
N ALA A 378 2.07 -5.41 17.51
CA ALA A 378 1.14 -4.69 18.38
C ALA A 378 1.06 -3.18 18.11
N GLY A 379 1.77 -2.66 17.09
CA GLY A 379 1.71 -1.24 16.68
C GLY A 379 0.48 -0.89 15.85
N THR A 380 0.32 0.39 15.51
CA THR A 380 -0.68 0.87 14.53
C THR A 380 -0.49 0.14 13.20
N PHE A 381 0.78 0.04 12.77
CA PHE A 381 1.20 -0.80 11.66
C PHE A 381 2.63 -1.32 11.89
N SER A 382 3.04 -2.28 11.07
CA SER A 382 4.42 -2.78 11.04
C SER A 382 4.91 -2.96 9.61
N ILE A 383 6.24 -2.99 9.43
CA ILE A 383 6.90 -3.22 8.16
C ILE A 383 7.88 -4.38 8.35
N GLY A 384 7.82 -5.35 7.44
CA GLY A 384 8.82 -6.42 7.35
C GLY A 384 10.08 -5.92 6.65
N LEU A 385 11.24 -6.26 7.21
CA LEU A 385 12.57 -6.03 6.61
C LEU A 385 13.24 -7.35 6.19
N GLU A 386 12.53 -8.48 6.35
CA GLU A 386 13.01 -9.77 5.87
C GLU A 386 13.22 -9.74 4.35
N GLY A 387 14.42 -10.09 3.88
CA GLY A 387 14.79 -10.06 2.47
C GLY A 387 15.36 -8.73 1.96
N VAL A 388 15.32 -7.65 2.75
CA VAL A 388 15.92 -6.35 2.36
C VAL A 388 17.43 -6.37 2.66
N ALA A 389 18.25 -6.85 1.73
CA ALA A 389 19.69 -7.03 1.97
C ALA A 389 20.46 -5.70 2.16
N ASP A 390 20.05 -4.63 1.49
CA ASP A 390 20.72 -3.33 1.51
C ASP A 390 20.46 -2.56 2.83
N ALA A 391 21.53 -2.29 3.58
CA ALA A 391 21.46 -1.58 4.86
C ALA A 391 20.95 -0.14 4.74
N ALA A 392 21.26 0.57 3.64
CA ALA A 392 20.79 1.92 3.39
C ALA A 392 19.27 1.93 3.12
N VAL A 393 18.75 0.92 2.41
CA VAL A 393 17.30 0.73 2.25
C VAL A 393 16.63 0.46 3.60
N ARG A 394 17.18 -0.44 4.43
CA ARG A 394 16.66 -0.73 5.79
C ARG A 394 16.58 0.53 6.63
N ARG A 395 17.66 1.32 6.65
CA ARG A 395 17.74 2.57 7.40
C ARG A 395 16.71 3.59 6.94
N ARG A 396 16.58 3.82 5.63
CA ARG A 396 15.54 4.72 5.07
C ARG A 396 14.13 4.30 5.46
N LEU A 397 13.83 3.00 5.44
CA LEU A 397 12.52 2.48 5.87
C LEU A 397 12.25 2.73 7.37
N ILE A 398 13.28 2.61 8.21
CA ILE A 398 13.19 2.93 9.65
C ILE A 398 12.96 4.44 9.87
N GLU A 399 13.65 5.29 9.13
CA GLU A 399 13.47 6.75 9.20
C GLU A 399 12.07 7.19 8.75
N GLU A 400 11.60 6.67 7.60
CA GLU A 400 10.24 6.92 7.13
C GLU A 400 9.20 6.46 8.17
N ALA A 401 9.42 5.31 8.82
CA ALA A 401 8.56 4.85 9.91
C ALA A 401 8.60 5.79 11.13
N ALA A 402 9.77 6.32 11.49
CA ALA A 402 9.94 7.26 12.60
C ALA A 402 9.23 8.60 12.36
N ARG A 403 9.12 9.04 11.10
CA ARG A 403 8.30 10.20 10.71
C ARG A 403 6.81 9.99 10.99
N ARG A 404 6.33 8.74 11.03
CA ARG A 404 4.91 8.39 11.27
C ARG A 404 4.55 8.08 12.72
N GLY A 405 5.53 7.85 13.58
CA GLY A 405 5.26 7.62 15.00
C GLY A 405 6.49 7.22 15.82
N VAL A 406 6.22 6.60 16.96
CA VAL A 406 7.24 5.96 17.79
C VAL A 406 7.55 4.58 17.24
N VAL A 407 8.82 4.25 17.08
CA VAL A 407 9.28 3.03 16.40
C VAL A 407 9.90 2.04 17.37
N LEU A 408 9.43 0.79 17.31
CA LEU A 408 10.15 -0.36 17.84
C LEU A 408 10.87 -1.10 16.72
N LEU A 409 12.10 -1.52 16.99
CA LEU A 409 12.90 -2.35 16.12
C LEU A 409 13.01 -3.74 16.73
N GLN A 410 12.64 -4.78 15.97
CA GLN A 410 12.60 -6.13 16.48
C GLN A 410 13.36 -7.09 15.58
N PHE A 411 14.06 -8.03 16.22
CA PHE A 411 14.54 -9.26 15.63
C PHE A 411 14.31 -10.43 16.60
N PRO A 412 14.34 -11.70 16.16
CA PRO A 412 14.03 -12.82 17.05
C PRO A 412 14.87 -12.79 18.33
N GLY A 413 14.19 -12.66 19.47
CA GLY A 413 14.82 -12.59 20.80
C GLY A 413 15.13 -11.20 21.34
N HIS A 414 14.92 -10.12 20.57
CA HIS A 414 15.24 -8.76 21.04
C HIS A 414 14.29 -7.69 20.48
N VAL A 415 14.08 -6.62 21.25
CA VAL A 415 13.29 -5.45 20.84
C VAL A 415 13.94 -4.18 21.39
N MET A 416 13.93 -3.13 20.58
CA MET A 416 14.57 -1.85 20.89
C MET A 416 13.62 -0.69 20.59
N LEU A 417 13.74 0.41 21.34
CA LEU A 417 13.03 1.66 21.05
C LEU A 417 13.96 2.57 20.24
N TYR A 418 13.58 2.90 19.01
CA TYR A 418 14.38 3.75 18.14
C TYR A 418 14.34 5.21 18.59
N LEU A 419 15.50 5.88 18.58
CA LEU A 419 15.64 7.28 19.01
C LEU A 419 15.82 8.26 17.86
N GLY A 420 16.04 7.77 16.63
CA GLY A 420 16.47 8.60 15.51
C GLY A 420 17.98 8.53 15.31
N GLU A 421 18.53 9.61 14.74
CA GLU A 421 19.93 9.66 14.33
C GLU A 421 20.73 10.75 15.05
N THR A 422 22.02 10.51 15.21
CA THR A 422 22.97 11.52 15.67
C THR A 422 23.10 12.67 14.66
N ALA A 423 23.89 13.70 14.98
CA ALA A 423 24.20 14.77 14.02
C ALA A 423 24.94 14.24 12.79
N ASP A 424 25.76 13.21 12.96
CA ASP A 424 26.55 12.57 11.91
C ASP A 424 25.78 11.46 11.17
N GLY A 425 24.47 11.33 11.43
CA GLY A 425 23.64 10.31 10.79
C GLY A 425 23.98 8.90 11.24
N VAL A 426 24.18 8.66 12.54
CA VAL A 426 24.28 7.29 13.08
C VAL A 426 22.94 6.92 13.72
N PRO A 427 22.28 5.83 13.29
CA PRO A 427 20.99 5.41 13.86
C PRO A 427 21.17 4.81 15.26
N MET A 428 20.34 5.25 16.22
CA MET A 428 20.47 4.89 17.63
C MET A 428 19.17 4.34 18.22
N ALA A 429 19.30 3.51 19.25
CA ALA A 429 18.17 2.99 20.01
C ALA A 429 18.49 2.92 21.51
N ILE A 430 17.44 2.97 22.35
CA ILE A 430 17.50 2.65 23.78
C ILE A 430 16.81 1.31 24.03
N HIS A 431 17.44 0.44 24.81
CA HIS A 431 16.94 -0.90 25.08
C HIS A 431 17.60 -1.54 26.30
N ALA A 432 16.91 -2.53 26.88
CA ALA A 432 17.48 -3.40 27.92
C ALA A 432 18.08 -4.65 27.28
N PHE A 433 19.38 -4.89 27.48
CA PHE A 433 20.04 -6.05 26.86
C PHE A 433 21.21 -6.59 27.69
N HIS A 434 21.49 -7.87 27.47
CA HIS A 434 22.53 -8.59 28.20
C HIS A 434 23.91 -8.38 27.60
N GLU A 435 24.05 -8.51 26.28
CA GLU A 435 25.36 -8.61 25.63
C GLU A 435 25.35 -8.18 24.17
N PHE A 436 26.55 -7.88 23.66
CA PHE A 436 26.86 -7.80 22.23
C PHE A 436 28.20 -8.48 21.95
N VAL A 437 28.53 -8.67 20.68
CA VAL A 437 29.82 -9.23 20.23
C VAL A 437 30.57 -8.15 19.48
N GLU A 438 31.88 -8.08 19.63
CA GLU A 438 32.74 -7.17 18.86
C GLU A 438 33.96 -7.91 18.29
N PRO A 439 34.51 -7.46 17.15
CA PRO A 439 35.77 -7.97 16.64
C PRO A 439 36.91 -7.66 17.62
N CYS A 440 37.90 -8.56 17.71
CA CYS A 440 39.07 -8.36 18.56
C CYS A 440 40.36 -8.81 17.85
N GLY A 441 41.52 -8.32 18.31
CA GLY A 441 42.80 -8.48 17.62
C GLY A 441 43.32 -9.93 17.53
N GLY A 442 43.87 -10.29 16.37
CA GLY A 442 44.52 -11.59 16.11
C GLY A 442 44.38 -12.05 14.66
N LYS A 443 45.02 -13.18 14.29
CA LYS A 443 44.71 -13.86 13.03
C LYS A 443 43.34 -14.54 13.14
N GLU A 444 42.61 -14.60 12.03
CA GLU A 444 41.38 -15.41 11.91
C GLU A 444 41.62 -16.84 12.43
N VAL A 445 40.61 -17.40 13.07
CA VAL A 445 40.60 -18.82 13.48
C VAL A 445 39.64 -19.53 12.55
N ASP A 446 40.13 -20.50 11.78
CA ASP A 446 39.34 -21.29 10.82
C ASP A 446 38.58 -20.44 9.75
N GLY A 447 39.11 -19.27 9.40
CA GLY A 447 38.50 -18.35 8.41
C GLY A 447 37.35 -17.50 8.96
N ALA A 448 37.19 -17.45 10.28
CA ALA A 448 36.24 -16.57 10.96
C ALA A 448 36.97 -15.45 11.73
N PRO A 449 36.40 -14.22 11.77
CA PRO A 449 36.93 -13.14 12.58
C PRO A 449 36.97 -13.55 14.05
N ARG A 450 38.03 -13.12 14.74
CA ARG A 450 38.16 -13.36 16.18
C ARG A 450 37.25 -12.37 16.91
N GLU A 451 36.42 -12.89 17.79
CA GLU A 451 35.32 -12.14 18.41
C GLU A 451 35.36 -12.25 19.93
N VAL A 452 34.85 -11.22 20.59
CA VAL A 452 34.71 -11.18 22.04
C VAL A 452 33.29 -10.76 22.43
N LEU A 453 32.73 -11.47 23.42
CA LEU A 453 31.42 -11.18 24.00
C LEU A 453 31.57 -10.14 25.12
N ARG A 454 30.77 -9.07 25.03
CA ARG A 454 30.73 -7.96 25.99
C ARG A 454 29.40 -7.94 26.72
N ARG A 455 29.45 -7.95 28.05
CA ARG A 455 28.26 -7.90 28.91
C ARG A 455 27.86 -6.46 29.21
N VAL A 456 26.60 -6.10 29.01
CA VAL A 456 26.04 -4.76 29.27
C VAL A 456 25.17 -4.78 30.53
N ASP A 457 24.25 -5.75 30.61
CA ASP A 457 23.40 -6.03 31.78
C ASP A 457 22.55 -4.87 32.31
N ARG A 458 22.15 -3.94 31.44
CA ARG A 458 21.34 -2.76 31.80
C ARG A 458 20.52 -2.24 30.63
N VAL A 459 19.66 -1.27 30.93
CA VAL A 459 19.08 -0.35 29.93
C VAL A 459 20.17 0.62 29.51
N ASP A 460 20.47 0.68 28.22
CA ASP A 460 21.45 1.61 27.66
C ASP A 460 21.05 2.09 26.25
N VAL A 461 21.74 3.12 25.78
CA VAL A 461 21.69 3.62 24.41
C VAL A 461 22.79 2.93 23.60
N SER A 462 22.49 2.50 22.38
CA SER A 462 23.50 1.97 21.45
C SER A 462 23.28 2.46 20.02
N THR A 463 24.34 2.41 19.22
CA THR A 463 24.21 2.45 17.75
C THR A 463 23.52 1.18 17.26
N LEU A 464 22.89 1.24 16.09
CA LEU A 464 22.42 0.03 15.40
C LEU A 464 23.55 -0.72 14.68
N ASP A 465 24.73 -0.10 14.53
CA ASP A 465 25.93 -0.74 13.98
C ASP A 465 26.65 -1.62 15.00
N LEU A 466 26.22 -1.61 16.27
CA LEU A 466 26.82 -2.44 17.31
C LEU A 466 26.75 -3.93 16.92
N GLY A 467 27.92 -4.58 16.84
CA GLY A 467 28.07 -5.94 16.34
C GLY A 467 28.53 -6.07 14.88
N ALA A 468 28.72 -4.95 14.16
CA ALA A 468 29.27 -4.96 12.80
C ALA A 468 30.61 -5.70 12.72
N GLY A 469 30.82 -6.45 11.64
CA GLY A 469 32.04 -7.23 11.42
C GLY A 469 32.17 -8.51 12.25
N THR A 470 31.09 -8.93 12.95
CA THR A 470 31.04 -10.16 13.74
C THR A 470 30.10 -11.20 13.12
N SER A 471 30.21 -12.44 13.58
CA SER A 471 29.38 -13.59 13.21
C SER A 471 27.89 -13.40 13.52
N ARG A 472 27.55 -12.45 14.40
CA ARG A 472 26.16 -12.10 14.71
C ARG A 472 25.63 -10.98 13.83
N GLY A 473 26.49 -10.22 13.14
CA GLY A 473 26.13 -9.01 12.41
C GLY A 473 25.75 -7.85 13.33
N SER A 474 25.56 -6.68 12.73
CA SER A 474 25.09 -5.48 13.44
C SER A 474 23.63 -5.63 13.88
N PHE A 475 23.17 -4.81 14.83
CA PHE A 475 21.74 -4.78 15.15
C PHE A 475 20.88 -4.41 13.93
N LEU A 476 21.32 -3.47 13.10
CA LEU A 476 20.62 -3.05 11.88
C LEU A 476 20.37 -4.22 10.92
N GLU A 477 21.41 -5.03 10.65
CA GLU A 477 21.34 -6.21 9.79
C GLU A 477 20.35 -7.25 10.33
N ARG A 478 20.27 -7.35 11.66
CA ARG A 478 19.42 -8.33 12.34
C ARG A 478 17.96 -7.92 12.41
N VAL A 479 17.63 -6.62 12.43
CA VAL A 479 16.23 -6.13 12.53
C VAL A 479 15.38 -6.76 11.43
N THR A 480 14.42 -7.59 11.80
CA THR A 480 13.48 -8.21 10.87
C THR A 480 12.20 -7.40 10.75
N ARG A 481 11.84 -6.60 11.75
CA ARG A 481 10.56 -5.87 11.77
C ARG A 481 10.67 -4.50 12.41
N VAL A 482 9.95 -3.55 11.81
CA VAL A 482 9.74 -2.18 12.32
C VAL A 482 8.29 -2.05 12.72
N THR A 483 8.00 -1.62 13.94
CA THR A 483 6.63 -1.48 14.47
C THR A 483 6.39 -0.03 14.86
N VAL A 484 5.30 0.57 14.38
CA VAL A 484 5.01 2.00 14.58
C VAL A 484 3.79 2.19 15.48
N PHE A 485 3.92 3.04 16.49
CA PHE A 485 2.82 3.56 17.30
C PHE A 485 2.63 5.04 16.97
N GLY A 486 1.57 5.35 16.23
CA GLY A 486 1.34 6.70 15.73
C GLY A 486 0.27 6.74 14.65
N GLY A 487 0.47 7.66 13.71
CA GLY A 487 -0.42 7.91 12.59
C GLY A 487 -0.29 6.87 11.47
N GLU A 488 -0.77 7.23 10.29
CA GLU A 488 -0.80 6.37 9.12
C GLU A 488 0.56 6.29 8.44
N ALA A 489 0.82 5.21 7.72
CA ALA A 489 2.13 4.94 7.10
C ALA A 489 2.53 5.98 6.03
N GLY A 490 1.53 6.62 5.40
CA GLY A 490 1.73 7.58 4.32
C GLY A 490 2.26 6.95 3.02
N GLU A 491 2.50 7.80 2.02
CA GLU A 491 2.83 7.36 0.66
C GLU A 491 4.15 6.58 0.55
N ALA A 492 5.20 7.03 1.28
CA ALA A 492 6.50 6.38 1.25
C ALA A 492 6.44 4.93 1.75
N LEU A 493 5.57 4.61 2.70
CA LEU A 493 5.42 3.28 3.28
C LEU A 493 4.18 2.53 2.74
N ALA A 494 3.48 3.12 1.76
CA ALA A 494 2.34 2.49 1.11
C ALA A 494 2.78 1.19 0.43
N GLY A 495 1.99 0.12 0.61
CA GLY A 495 2.32 -1.22 0.12
C GLY A 495 3.30 -2.03 0.98
N LEU A 496 3.97 -1.41 1.96
CA LEU A 496 4.83 -2.08 2.94
C LEU A 496 4.20 -2.21 4.32
N ALA A 497 3.32 -1.28 4.67
CA ALA A 497 2.69 -1.23 5.97
C ALA A 497 1.61 -2.32 6.14
N GLU A 498 1.82 -3.17 7.13
CA GLU A 498 0.84 -4.14 7.64
C GLU A 498 0.15 -3.52 8.87
N TYR A 499 -1.04 -2.95 8.67
CA TYR A 499 -1.85 -2.37 9.74
C TYR A 499 -2.40 -3.44 10.69
N ARG A 500 -2.57 -3.07 11.97
CA ARG A 500 -3.36 -3.88 12.91
C ARG A 500 -4.80 -4.05 12.39
N PRO A 501 -5.54 -5.08 12.83
CA PRO A 501 -6.99 -5.10 12.65
C PRO A 501 -7.64 -3.81 13.17
N ALA A 502 -8.75 -3.41 12.57
CA ALA A 502 -9.60 -2.38 13.16
C ALA A 502 -10.24 -2.91 14.45
N ALA A 503 -10.41 -2.04 15.43
CA ALA A 503 -11.24 -2.30 16.59
C ALA A 503 -12.70 -2.39 16.15
N PRO A 504 -13.50 -3.30 16.72
CA PRO A 504 -14.92 -3.43 16.41
C PRO A 504 -15.67 -2.08 16.45
N ALA A 505 -15.95 -1.52 15.27
CA ALA A 505 -16.62 -0.24 15.06
C ALA A 505 -18.01 -0.22 15.71
N ALA A 506 -18.29 0.72 16.60
CA ALA A 506 -19.59 0.81 17.25
C ALA A 506 -20.65 1.37 16.29
N MET A 507 -21.90 0.91 16.41
CA MET A 507 -23.02 1.56 15.73
C MET A 507 -23.22 2.96 16.36
N PRO A 508 -23.09 4.05 15.58
CA PRO A 508 -23.33 5.39 16.11
C PRO A 508 -24.82 5.56 16.45
N ARG A 509 -25.14 6.64 17.19
CA ARG A 509 -26.54 7.03 17.36
C ARG A 509 -27.14 7.38 16.00
N ARG A 510 -28.43 7.11 15.82
CA ARG A 510 -29.10 7.31 14.53
C ARG A 510 -29.01 8.76 14.05
N GLU A 511 -29.04 9.73 14.96
CA GLU A 511 -28.94 11.16 14.64
C GLU A 511 -27.54 11.59 14.20
N THR A 512 -26.53 10.75 14.45
CA THR A 512 -25.11 11.00 14.12
C THR A 512 -24.59 10.02 13.07
N CYS A 513 -25.47 9.18 12.50
CA CYS A 513 -25.13 8.28 11.42
C CYS A 513 -25.23 9.06 10.11
N ASP A 514 -24.09 9.56 9.65
CA ASP A 514 -23.98 10.33 8.41
C ASP A 514 -22.64 10.02 7.75
N ASP A 515 -22.54 10.36 6.48
CA ASP A 515 -21.30 10.35 5.72
C ASP A 515 -20.97 11.76 5.21
N THR A 516 -19.89 11.90 4.45
CA THR A 516 -19.44 13.20 3.92
C THR A 516 -18.92 13.06 2.50
N LEU A 517 -18.74 14.18 1.79
CA LEU A 517 -18.11 14.15 0.47
C LEU A 517 -16.65 13.66 0.49
N ASP A 518 -15.97 13.71 1.64
CA ASP A 518 -14.59 13.23 1.81
C ASP A 518 -14.51 11.73 2.19
N VAL A 519 -15.58 11.20 2.80
CA VAL A 519 -15.72 9.81 3.21
C VAL A 519 -17.19 9.42 3.03
N ALA A 520 -17.49 8.72 1.94
CA ALA A 520 -18.86 8.43 1.52
C ALA A 520 -19.13 6.92 1.44
N LEU A 521 -20.39 6.54 1.69
CA LEU A 521 -20.90 5.18 1.57
C LEU A 521 -21.87 5.07 0.38
N PHE A 522 -21.79 3.93 -0.29
CA PHE A 522 -22.62 3.61 -1.45
C PHE A 522 -23.08 2.17 -1.37
N ARG A 523 -24.16 1.86 -2.08
CA ARG A 523 -24.72 0.51 -2.15
C ARG A 523 -25.11 0.09 -3.56
N SER A 524 -24.99 -1.20 -3.83
CA SER A 524 -25.47 -1.83 -5.05
C SER A 524 -26.18 -3.16 -4.71
N PRO A 525 -27.37 -3.45 -5.28
CA PRO A 525 -28.13 -2.62 -6.20
C PRO A 525 -28.72 -1.37 -5.53
N ARG A 526 -29.12 -0.37 -6.34
CA ARG A 526 -29.68 0.91 -5.87
C ARG A 526 -30.86 0.73 -4.90
N VAL A 527 -31.69 -0.28 -5.19
CA VAL A 527 -32.78 -0.74 -4.34
C VAL A 527 -32.48 -2.18 -3.90
N PRO A 528 -31.82 -2.36 -2.74
CA PRO A 528 -31.54 -3.68 -2.19
C PRO A 528 -32.82 -4.48 -1.94
N ARG A 529 -32.75 -5.79 -2.13
CA ARG A 529 -33.88 -6.70 -1.92
C ARG A 529 -33.41 -8.02 -1.29
N ALA A 530 -34.28 -8.61 -0.47
CA ALA A 530 -34.04 -9.93 0.09
C ALA A 530 -33.92 -10.98 -1.03
N GLY A 531 -33.07 -11.99 -0.85
CA GLY A 531 -32.76 -13.02 -1.84
C GLY A 531 -31.69 -12.64 -2.87
N HIS A 532 -31.12 -11.44 -2.81
CA HIS A 532 -30.14 -10.96 -3.78
C HIS A 532 -28.90 -10.41 -3.11
N ARG A 533 -27.77 -10.44 -3.81
CA ARG A 533 -26.52 -9.91 -3.29
C ARG A 533 -26.63 -8.41 -3.03
N LEU A 534 -26.15 -7.99 -1.87
CA LEU A 534 -25.92 -6.60 -1.51
C LEU A 534 -24.41 -6.35 -1.47
N ARG A 535 -23.98 -5.32 -2.18
CA ARG A 535 -22.64 -4.75 -2.05
C ARG A 535 -22.72 -3.39 -1.41
N VAL A 536 -21.86 -3.14 -0.44
CA VAL A 536 -21.65 -1.81 0.13
C VAL A 536 -20.22 -1.40 -0.15
N MET A 537 -20.03 -0.18 -0.62
CA MET A 537 -18.74 0.41 -0.98
C MET A 537 -18.54 1.66 -0.13
N ALA A 538 -17.31 1.90 0.30
CA ALA A 538 -16.89 3.12 0.97
C ALA A 538 -15.73 3.72 0.18
N THR A 539 -15.70 5.04 0.06
CA THR A 539 -14.61 5.77 -0.60
C THR A 539 -14.11 6.88 0.31
N SER A 540 -12.82 7.21 0.22
CA SER A 540 -12.26 8.37 0.88
C SER A 540 -11.17 9.06 0.07
N VAL A 541 -11.14 10.39 0.12
CA VAL A 541 -10.04 11.20 -0.43
C VAL A 541 -8.87 11.36 0.53
N ARG A 542 -8.94 10.77 1.72
CA ARG A 542 -7.89 10.74 2.73
C ARG A 542 -7.58 9.28 3.10
N PRO A 543 -6.34 8.95 3.48
CA PRO A 543 -6.08 7.63 4.02
C PRO A 543 -6.77 7.53 5.41
N LEU A 544 -7.28 6.33 5.74
CA LEU A 544 -8.07 6.08 6.96
C LEU A 544 -7.59 4.87 7.78
N GLU A 545 -6.68 4.05 7.26
CA GLU A 545 -6.31 2.77 7.87
C GLU A 545 -5.72 2.93 9.29
N PRO A 546 -6.03 2.03 10.24
CA PRO A 546 -6.92 0.89 10.09
C PRO A 546 -8.40 1.29 10.12
N VAL A 547 -9.21 0.67 9.27
CA VAL A 547 -10.69 0.71 9.31
C VAL A 547 -11.30 -0.65 8.95
N GLU A 548 -12.52 -0.88 9.43
CA GLU A 548 -13.41 -1.91 8.91
C GLU A 548 -14.68 -1.30 8.32
N LEU A 549 -15.26 -2.00 7.35
CA LEU A 549 -16.59 -1.74 6.82
C LEU A 549 -17.53 -2.85 7.34
N VAL A 550 -18.44 -2.48 8.23
CA VAL A 550 -19.34 -3.39 8.94
C VAL A 550 -20.80 -3.10 8.59
N LEU A 551 -21.62 -4.14 8.52
CA LEU A 551 -23.07 -4.01 8.31
C LEU A 551 -23.84 -4.40 9.57
N PHE A 552 -24.88 -3.64 9.90
CA PHE A 552 -25.82 -3.93 10.98
C PHE A 552 -27.19 -4.27 10.40
N GLY A 553 -27.70 -5.46 10.74
CA GLY A 553 -29.01 -5.93 10.30
C GLY A 553 -30.17 -5.31 11.08
N PRO A 554 -31.43 -5.62 10.69
CA PRO A 554 -32.63 -5.03 11.29
C PRO A 554 -32.85 -5.35 12.77
N ASP A 555 -32.22 -6.41 13.26
CA ASP A 555 -32.23 -6.85 14.65
C ASP A 555 -31.03 -6.31 15.45
N GLY A 556 -30.17 -5.49 14.83
CA GLY A 556 -28.92 -5.01 15.40
C GLY A 556 -27.76 -5.99 15.29
N THR A 557 -27.94 -7.15 14.65
CA THR A 557 -26.87 -8.12 14.43
C THR A 557 -25.77 -7.51 13.58
N ARG A 558 -24.51 -7.68 14.02
CA ARG A 558 -23.31 -7.22 13.33
C ARG A 558 -22.84 -8.28 12.32
N TYR A 559 -22.67 -7.88 11.08
CA TYR A 559 -22.16 -8.70 9.98
C TYR A 559 -20.81 -8.15 9.53
N THR A 560 -19.79 -9.02 9.49
CA THR A 560 -18.41 -8.68 9.11
C THR A 560 -17.98 -9.51 7.89
N PRO A 561 -18.48 -9.20 6.67
CA PRO A 561 -18.02 -9.87 5.47
C PRO A 561 -16.53 -9.60 5.20
N ALA A 562 -15.95 -10.36 4.28
CA ALA A 562 -14.60 -10.10 3.82
C ALA A 562 -14.53 -8.70 3.16
N VAL A 563 -13.64 -7.85 3.67
CA VAL A 563 -13.42 -6.50 3.15
C VAL A 563 -12.42 -6.56 2.01
N HIS A 564 -12.83 -6.07 0.85
CA HIS A 564 -11.95 -5.83 -0.29
C HIS A 564 -11.42 -4.40 -0.24
N ARG A 565 -10.12 -4.22 -0.49
CA ARG A 565 -9.43 -2.93 -0.43
C ARG A 565 -8.86 -2.55 -1.79
N LEU A 566 -9.12 -1.32 -2.22
CA LEU A 566 -8.49 -0.69 -3.37
C LEU A 566 -7.38 0.27 -2.91
N GLY A 567 -6.46 0.60 -3.81
CA GLY A 567 -5.39 1.57 -3.57
C GLY A 567 -5.94 2.99 -3.40
N GLY A 568 -5.06 3.99 -3.39
CA GLY A 568 -5.44 5.39 -3.36
C GLY A 568 -4.26 6.34 -3.61
N PRO A 569 -4.51 7.66 -3.70
CA PRO A 569 -5.81 8.33 -3.61
C PRO A 569 -6.70 8.19 -4.88
N PRO A 570 -8.04 8.15 -4.75
CA PRO A 570 -8.82 7.98 -3.51
C PRO A 570 -8.76 6.53 -3.02
N TRP A 571 -8.90 6.32 -1.70
CA TRP A 571 -8.97 5.00 -1.08
C TRP A 571 -10.39 4.44 -1.14
N ALA A 572 -10.54 3.13 -1.29
CA ALA A 572 -11.85 2.51 -1.27
C ALA A 572 -11.87 1.11 -0.66
N TRP A 573 -13.01 0.79 -0.05
CA TRP A 573 -13.32 -0.49 0.58
C TRP A 573 -14.66 -0.98 0.09
N TRP A 574 -14.85 -2.29 -0.06
CA TRP A 574 -16.18 -2.83 -0.30
C TRP A 574 -16.37 -4.21 0.31
N VAL A 575 -17.62 -4.50 0.65
CA VAL A 575 -18.07 -5.77 1.23
C VAL A 575 -19.27 -6.30 0.48
N GLU A 576 -19.46 -7.60 0.52
CA GLU A 576 -20.62 -8.28 -0.03
C GLU A 576 -21.35 -9.10 1.02
N LEU A 577 -22.67 -9.04 0.99
CA LEU A 577 -23.56 -9.88 1.77
C LEU A 577 -24.54 -10.57 0.82
N ASP A 578 -24.50 -11.90 0.82
CA ASP A 578 -25.48 -12.70 0.09
C ASP A 578 -26.78 -12.81 0.91
N ASP A 579 -27.92 -12.62 0.24
CA ASP A 579 -29.27 -12.76 0.81
C ASP A 579 -29.53 -11.96 2.12
N PRO A 580 -29.47 -10.62 2.08
CA PRO A 580 -29.77 -9.79 3.23
C PRO A 580 -31.26 -9.89 3.60
N ALA A 581 -31.56 -10.00 4.89
CA ALA A 581 -32.94 -9.97 5.38
C ALA A 581 -33.63 -8.62 5.07
N ALA A 582 -34.93 -8.65 4.77
CA ALA A 582 -35.70 -7.43 4.55
C ALA A 582 -35.86 -6.63 5.85
N GLY A 583 -35.60 -5.32 5.80
CA GLY A 583 -35.68 -4.43 6.95
C GLY A 583 -34.76 -3.21 6.81
N GLU A 584 -34.58 -2.47 7.90
CA GLU A 584 -33.64 -1.36 7.99
C GLU A 584 -32.24 -1.90 8.30
N TRP A 585 -31.24 -1.42 7.59
CA TRP A 585 -29.83 -1.79 7.72
C TRP A 585 -29.01 -0.53 7.95
N ALA A 586 -27.81 -0.70 8.51
CA ALA A 586 -26.79 0.34 8.54
C ALA A 586 -25.45 -0.20 8.05
N ALA A 587 -24.71 0.60 7.31
CA ALA A 587 -23.31 0.40 7.01
C ALA A 587 -22.47 1.40 7.81
N VAL A 588 -21.35 0.95 8.38
CA VAL A 588 -20.44 1.81 9.16
C VAL A 588 -19.02 1.53 8.71
N LEU A 589 -18.28 2.59 8.37
CA LEU A 589 -16.83 2.58 8.19
C LEU A 589 -16.18 3.19 9.44
N GLY A 590 -15.26 2.48 10.09
CA GLY A 590 -14.61 3.02 11.28
C GLY A 590 -13.59 2.10 11.95
N ASP A 591 -13.07 2.56 13.09
CA ASP A 591 -12.13 1.86 13.96
C ASP A 591 -12.48 2.14 15.42
N GLY A 592 -13.22 1.21 16.03
CA GLY A 592 -13.70 1.33 17.40
C GLY A 592 -14.72 2.45 17.59
N THR A 593 -14.35 3.48 18.36
CA THR A 593 -15.23 4.66 18.56
C THR A 593 -15.10 5.71 17.47
N ARG A 594 -14.07 5.62 16.62
CA ARG A 594 -13.91 6.50 15.46
C ARG A 594 -14.78 5.98 14.31
N VAL A 595 -15.91 6.65 14.09
CA VAL A 595 -16.77 6.43 12.93
C VAL A 595 -16.42 7.47 11.87
N GLU A 596 -15.98 7.01 10.70
CA GLU A 596 -15.60 7.86 9.58
C GLU A 596 -16.76 8.11 8.60
N ALA A 597 -17.65 7.12 8.44
CA ALA A 597 -18.88 7.25 7.68
C ALA A 597 -19.95 6.25 8.16
N CYS A 598 -21.22 6.63 8.05
CA CYS A 598 -22.35 5.78 8.38
C CYS A 598 -23.56 6.07 7.46
N GLU A 599 -24.18 5.02 6.92
CA GLU A 599 -25.38 5.14 6.09
C GLU A 599 -26.44 4.15 6.57
N THR A 600 -27.68 4.62 6.78
CA THR A 600 -28.84 3.73 6.98
C THR A 600 -29.64 3.56 5.69
N PHE A 601 -30.01 2.33 5.34
CA PHE A 601 -30.80 2.03 4.14
C PHE A 601 -31.77 0.88 4.37
N ARG A 602 -32.76 0.73 3.47
CA ARG A 602 -33.78 -0.31 3.57
C ARG A 602 -33.62 -1.39 2.52
N VAL A 603 -33.66 -2.65 2.95
CA VAL A 603 -33.75 -3.83 2.09
C VAL A 603 -35.22 -4.20 1.88
N ALA A 604 -35.68 -4.17 0.63
CA ALA A 604 -37.06 -4.45 0.27
C ALA A 604 -37.39 -5.97 0.31
N ARG A 605 -38.65 -6.31 0.58
CA ARG A 605 -39.14 -7.71 0.51
C ARG A 605 -39.33 -8.22 -0.92
N HIS A 606 -39.70 -7.32 -1.83
CA HIS A 606 -40.03 -7.66 -3.21
C HIS A 606 -39.38 -6.63 -4.14
N ALA A 607 -39.05 -7.04 -5.36
CA ALA A 607 -38.57 -6.12 -6.38
C ALA A 607 -39.68 -5.10 -6.74
N PRO A 608 -39.36 -3.80 -6.84
CA PRO A 608 -40.29 -2.85 -7.42
C PRO A 608 -40.56 -3.23 -8.88
N ARG A 609 -41.82 -3.10 -9.31
CA ARG A 609 -42.19 -3.39 -10.70
C ARG A 609 -41.57 -2.29 -11.59
N PRO A 610 -40.83 -2.63 -12.66
CA PRO A 610 -40.28 -1.62 -13.56
C PRO A 610 -41.43 -0.78 -14.13
N ALA A 611 -41.33 0.54 -14.01
CA ALA A 611 -42.27 1.44 -14.68
C ALA A 611 -41.97 1.44 -16.19
N PRO A 612 -42.99 1.48 -17.06
CA PRO A 612 -42.76 1.66 -18.49
C PRO A 612 -42.11 3.02 -18.74
N ARG A 613 -41.20 3.07 -19.72
CA ARG A 613 -40.51 4.30 -20.12
C ARG A 613 -41.49 5.29 -20.76
N GLU A 614 -41.43 6.55 -20.37
CA GLU A 614 -42.25 7.61 -20.96
C GLU A 614 -41.75 8.00 -22.36
N ALA A 615 -42.67 8.27 -23.29
CA ALA A 615 -42.33 8.70 -24.63
C ALA A 615 -41.63 10.07 -24.61
N GLY A 616 -40.46 10.18 -25.25
CA GLY A 616 -39.67 11.42 -25.25
C GLY A 616 -38.83 11.66 -23.98
N ALA A 617 -38.80 10.71 -23.04
CA ALA A 617 -37.92 10.79 -21.88
C ALA A 617 -36.43 10.84 -22.31
N PRO A 618 -35.56 11.56 -21.57
CA PRO A 618 -34.12 11.53 -21.80
C PRO A 618 -33.57 10.11 -21.58
N PRO A 619 -32.47 9.69 -22.25
CA PRO A 619 -31.80 8.41 -21.99
C PRO A 619 -31.80 7.99 -20.52
N TRP A 620 -31.44 8.91 -19.62
CA TRP A 620 -31.75 8.82 -18.19
C TRP A 620 -31.89 10.21 -17.55
N HIS A 621 -32.60 10.27 -16.42
CA HIS A 621 -32.67 11.44 -15.55
C HIS A 621 -31.45 11.52 -14.63
N SER A 622 -31.08 12.73 -14.21
CA SER A 622 -29.87 12.98 -13.42
C SER A 622 -30.17 13.74 -12.10
N PRO A 623 -30.65 13.06 -11.05
CA PRO A 623 -30.89 13.67 -9.74
C PRO A 623 -29.62 13.86 -8.90
N LEU A 624 -28.52 13.15 -9.21
CA LEU A 624 -27.24 13.29 -8.53
C LEU A 624 -26.30 14.23 -9.29
N ALA A 625 -25.24 14.70 -8.64
CA ALA A 625 -24.22 15.57 -9.21
C ALA A 625 -22.83 14.91 -9.18
N TRP A 626 -21.94 15.36 -10.07
CA TRP A 626 -20.52 15.05 -9.96
C TRP A 626 -19.92 15.90 -8.85
N GLU A 627 -19.59 15.26 -7.75
CA GLU A 627 -19.00 15.80 -6.53
C GLU A 627 -17.85 14.89 -6.10
N ARG A 628 -17.14 15.26 -5.03
CA ARG A 628 -15.91 14.57 -4.62
C ARG A 628 -16.09 13.08 -4.34
N ASP A 629 -17.21 12.71 -3.73
CA ASP A 629 -17.60 11.34 -3.40
C ASP A 629 -17.89 10.49 -4.65
N THR A 630 -18.60 11.05 -5.63
CA THR A 630 -18.95 10.37 -6.88
C THR A 630 -17.78 10.30 -7.85
N GLU A 631 -16.87 11.28 -7.84
CA GLU A 631 -15.57 11.18 -8.50
C GLU A 631 -14.70 10.09 -7.83
N ALA A 632 -14.71 10.02 -6.50
CA ALA A 632 -13.96 8.99 -5.78
C ALA A 632 -14.51 7.58 -6.06
N LEU A 633 -15.84 7.42 -6.13
CA LEU A 633 -16.45 6.15 -6.52
C LEU A 633 -16.21 5.80 -7.99
N TYR A 634 -16.13 6.79 -8.89
CA TYR A 634 -15.75 6.54 -10.28
C TYR A 634 -14.33 5.99 -10.39
N ALA A 635 -13.38 6.58 -9.63
CA ALA A 635 -12.02 6.06 -9.56
C ALA A 635 -11.98 4.63 -9.00
N ALA A 636 -12.69 4.35 -7.90
CA ALA A 636 -12.79 3.01 -7.34
C ALA A 636 -13.40 1.99 -8.33
N PHE A 637 -14.40 2.41 -9.10
CA PHE A 637 -15.00 1.59 -10.15
C PHE A 637 -13.99 1.25 -11.25
N VAL A 638 -13.25 2.23 -11.77
CA VAL A 638 -12.23 2.00 -12.80
C VAL A 638 -11.12 1.09 -12.29
N GLU A 639 -10.62 1.32 -11.06
CA GLU A 639 -9.57 0.50 -10.47
C GLU A 639 -10.01 -0.96 -10.29
N GLN A 640 -11.19 -1.19 -9.70
CA GLN A 640 -11.69 -2.55 -9.52
C GLN A 640 -11.96 -3.25 -10.86
N LEU A 641 -12.43 -2.52 -11.87
CA LEU A 641 -12.73 -3.08 -13.18
C LEU A 641 -11.48 -3.67 -13.86
N PHE A 642 -10.35 -2.96 -13.76
CA PHE A 642 -9.07 -3.35 -14.37
C PHE A 642 -8.07 -4.00 -13.40
N ARG A 643 -8.55 -4.42 -12.23
CA ARG A 643 -7.72 -5.06 -11.21
C ARG A 643 -7.22 -6.42 -11.70
N GLU A 644 -5.91 -6.62 -11.59
CA GLU A 644 -5.21 -7.88 -11.83
C GLU A 644 -4.00 -7.97 -10.88
N PRO A 645 -3.44 -9.18 -10.65
CA PRO A 645 -2.18 -9.33 -9.95
C PRO A 645 -1.08 -8.41 -10.51
N VAL A 646 -0.16 -8.01 -9.62
CA VAL A 646 0.99 -7.18 -9.96
C VAL A 646 1.92 -7.97 -10.89
N GLY A 647 2.38 -7.34 -11.97
CA GLY A 647 3.32 -7.96 -12.93
C GLY A 647 2.67 -8.72 -14.09
N GLU A 648 1.35 -8.85 -14.13
CA GLU A 648 0.65 -9.50 -15.27
C GLU A 648 0.13 -8.45 -16.26
N GLU A 649 0.57 -8.50 -17.53
CA GLU A 649 -0.16 -7.80 -18.59
C GLU A 649 -1.47 -8.54 -18.86
N ALA A 650 -2.58 -7.80 -18.84
CA ALA A 650 -3.90 -8.37 -19.12
C ALA A 650 -4.49 -7.72 -20.38
N THR A 651 -5.09 -8.57 -21.21
CA THR A 651 -5.85 -8.16 -22.39
C THR A 651 -7.16 -8.94 -22.38
N TRP A 652 -8.26 -8.21 -22.56
CA TRP A 652 -9.61 -8.75 -22.62
C TRP A 652 -10.17 -8.62 -24.03
N PRO A 653 -11.00 -9.58 -24.48
CA PRO A 653 -11.59 -9.53 -25.82
C PRO A 653 -12.46 -8.30 -26.08
N SER A 654 -13.10 -7.74 -25.04
CA SER A 654 -13.86 -6.49 -25.13
C SER A 654 -14.15 -5.89 -23.76
N LEU A 655 -14.55 -4.61 -23.74
CA LEU A 655 -15.04 -3.95 -22.52
C LEU A 655 -16.25 -4.68 -21.92
N GLN A 656 -17.10 -5.27 -22.77
CA GLN A 656 -18.28 -6.00 -22.33
C GLN A 656 -17.95 -7.18 -21.39
N VAL A 657 -16.84 -7.90 -21.63
CA VAL A 657 -16.42 -9.02 -20.78
C VAL A 657 -16.12 -8.56 -19.35
N LEU A 658 -15.53 -7.38 -19.21
CA LEU A 658 -15.20 -6.78 -17.92
C LEU A 658 -16.47 -6.34 -17.17
N LEU A 659 -17.41 -5.70 -17.87
CA LEU A 659 -18.63 -5.18 -17.27
C LEU A 659 -19.62 -6.28 -16.86
N SER A 660 -19.65 -7.41 -17.57
CA SER A 660 -20.48 -8.57 -17.20
C SER A 660 -19.92 -9.37 -16.02
N ASP A 661 -18.65 -9.19 -15.65
CA ASP A 661 -18.06 -9.90 -14.51
C ASP A 661 -18.48 -9.24 -13.17
N PRO A 662 -19.33 -9.88 -12.35
CA PRO A 662 -19.75 -9.30 -11.09
C PRO A 662 -18.59 -9.10 -10.11
N ALA A 663 -17.49 -9.84 -10.22
CA ALA A 663 -16.32 -9.64 -9.35
C ALA A 663 -15.53 -8.37 -9.69
N ARG A 664 -15.68 -7.82 -10.91
CA ARG A 664 -14.96 -6.62 -11.40
C ARG A 664 -15.84 -5.38 -11.42
N ASN A 665 -17.10 -5.54 -11.79
CA ASN A 665 -18.01 -4.42 -11.91
C ASN A 665 -18.66 -4.12 -10.55
N LEU A 666 -18.18 -3.08 -9.86
CA LEU A 666 -18.74 -2.62 -8.58
C LEU A 666 -20.26 -2.33 -8.66
N LEU A 667 -20.75 -1.95 -9.83
CA LEU A 667 -22.14 -1.60 -10.12
C LEU A 667 -22.86 -2.65 -10.98
N HIS A 668 -22.43 -3.91 -10.89
CA HIS A 668 -23.10 -5.03 -11.56
C HIS A 668 -24.56 -5.16 -11.08
N ASP A 669 -25.49 -5.24 -12.02
CA ASP A 669 -26.95 -5.25 -11.86
C ASP A 669 -27.47 -4.15 -10.90
N HIS A 670 -26.80 -3.00 -10.87
CA HIS A 670 -27.12 -1.90 -9.97
C HIS A 670 -28.57 -1.39 -10.12
N LEU A 671 -29.11 -1.40 -11.35
CA LEU A 671 -30.47 -1.00 -11.64
C LEU A 671 -31.48 -2.14 -11.42
N GLY A 672 -31.00 -3.38 -11.26
CA GLY A 672 -31.80 -4.58 -11.08
C GLY A 672 -32.54 -5.01 -12.35
N LEU A 673 -32.02 -4.68 -13.53
CA LEU A 673 -32.64 -4.93 -14.84
C LEU A 673 -31.94 -6.05 -15.62
N GLY A 674 -30.91 -6.68 -15.04
CA GLY A 674 -29.98 -7.56 -15.77
C GLY A 674 -29.28 -6.81 -16.90
N GLU A 675 -29.00 -5.53 -16.68
CA GLU A 675 -28.58 -4.61 -17.73
C GLU A 675 -27.19 -4.93 -18.30
N ASP A 676 -26.27 -5.42 -17.46
CA ASP A 676 -24.89 -5.67 -17.87
C ASP A 676 -24.77 -6.81 -18.87
N GLU A 677 -25.70 -7.77 -18.87
CA GLU A 677 -25.73 -8.87 -19.83
C GLU A 677 -26.34 -8.49 -21.18
N LYS A 678 -27.11 -7.39 -21.21
CA LYS A 678 -27.86 -6.93 -22.38
C LYS A 678 -27.08 -5.95 -23.24
N LEU A 679 -26.00 -5.36 -22.71
CA LEU A 679 -25.16 -4.43 -23.44
C LEU A 679 -24.17 -5.14 -24.37
N ARG A 680 -23.70 -4.39 -25.37
CA ARG A 680 -22.65 -4.78 -26.31
C ARG A 680 -21.74 -3.59 -26.55
N LEU A 681 -20.69 -3.47 -25.75
CA LEU A 681 -19.74 -2.35 -25.79
C LEU A 681 -18.40 -2.78 -26.39
N VAL A 682 -18.05 -2.18 -27.53
CA VAL A 682 -16.84 -2.46 -28.32
C VAL A 682 -16.15 -1.12 -28.64
N PRO A 683 -15.58 -0.43 -27.64
CA PRO A 683 -14.96 0.87 -27.84
C PRO A 683 -13.59 0.74 -28.52
N ASP A 684 -13.18 1.77 -29.26
CA ASP A 684 -11.77 2.04 -29.57
C ASP A 684 -11.09 2.87 -28.44
N CYS A 685 -9.83 3.27 -28.64
CA CYS A 685 -9.10 4.05 -27.64
C CYS A 685 -9.76 5.40 -27.28
N ALA A 686 -10.42 6.06 -28.24
CA ALA A 686 -11.09 7.34 -28.02
C ALA A 686 -12.46 7.16 -27.35
N ASP A 687 -13.17 6.07 -27.66
CA ASP A 687 -14.46 5.74 -27.07
C ASP A 687 -14.35 5.27 -25.62
N LEU A 688 -13.32 4.50 -25.27
CA LEU A 688 -13.17 3.86 -23.95
C LEU A 688 -13.41 4.82 -22.77
N PRO A 689 -12.75 5.99 -22.66
CA PRO A 689 -13.00 6.91 -21.56
C PRO A 689 -14.46 7.37 -21.50
N TYR A 690 -15.06 7.71 -22.65
CA TYR A 690 -16.45 8.15 -22.74
C TYR A 690 -17.43 7.04 -22.36
N PHE A 691 -17.17 5.80 -22.78
CA PHE A 691 -18.00 4.64 -22.48
C PHE A 691 -17.99 4.34 -20.98
N LEU A 692 -16.81 4.33 -20.35
CA LEU A 692 -16.68 4.13 -18.91
C LEU A 692 -17.41 5.22 -18.13
N ARG A 693 -17.20 6.50 -18.48
CA ARG A 693 -17.81 7.64 -17.79
C ARG A 693 -19.32 7.67 -17.97
N ALA A 694 -19.83 7.43 -19.18
CA ALA A 694 -21.26 7.39 -19.48
C ALA A 694 -21.95 6.19 -18.81
N TYR A 695 -21.33 5.00 -18.83
CA TYR A 695 -21.84 3.81 -18.16
C TYR A 695 -21.98 4.06 -16.65
N PHE A 696 -20.95 4.61 -16.01
CA PHE A 696 -21.00 4.95 -14.60
C PHE A 696 -22.06 6.02 -14.31
N ALA A 697 -22.11 7.07 -15.13
CA ALA A 697 -23.11 8.14 -14.98
C ALA A 697 -24.54 7.61 -15.11
N TRP A 698 -24.80 6.71 -16.05
CA TRP A 698 -26.10 6.08 -16.22
C TRP A 698 -26.49 5.21 -15.02
N LYS A 699 -25.56 4.40 -14.51
CA LYS A 699 -25.76 3.53 -13.35
C LYS A 699 -26.14 4.34 -12.11
N LEU A 700 -25.41 5.41 -11.81
CA LEU A 700 -25.69 6.27 -10.64
C LEU A 700 -26.74 7.37 -10.90
N ARG A 701 -27.18 7.55 -12.16
CA ARG A 701 -28.06 8.65 -12.56
C ARG A 701 -27.41 10.03 -12.32
N LEU A 702 -26.19 10.19 -12.80
CA LEU A 702 -25.44 11.46 -12.87
C LEU A 702 -25.65 12.13 -14.23
N PRO A 703 -25.44 13.45 -14.37
CA PRO A 703 -25.44 14.10 -15.68
C PRO A 703 -24.20 13.70 -16.49
N PHE A 704 -24.34 13.72 -17.81
CA PHE A 704 -23.25 13.41 -18.74
C PHE A 704 -23.29 14.37 -19.93
N ALA A 705 -22.12 14.86 -20.32
CA ALA A 705 -21.95 15.81 -21.42
C ALA A 705 -20.83 15.34 -22.37
N PHE A 706 -20.98 15.64 -23.65
CA PHE A 706 -19.95 15.43 -24.66
C PHE A 706 -20.05 16.46 -25.79
N ARG A 707 -18.96 16.70 -26.52
CA ARG A 707 -18.90 17.63 -27.64
C ARG A 707 -18.49 16.96 -28.94
N ARG A 708 -19.01 17.53 -30.04
CA ARG A 708 -18.60 17.21 -31.42
C ARG A 708 -17.53 18.20 -31.85
N CYS A 709 -16.28 17.81 -31.68
CA CYS A 709 -15.14 18.66 -32.01
C CYS A 709 -14.72 18.46 -33.48
N THR A 710 -14.01 19.43 -34.04
CA THR A 710 -13.30 19.23 -35.31
C THR A 710 -12.07 18.36 -35.09
N ARG A 711 -11.59 17.66 -36.13
CA ARG A 711 -10.40 16.80 -36.05
C ARG A 711 -9.06 17.55 -35.90
N GLY A 712 -9.04 18.86 -36.12
CA GLY A 712 -7.82 19.66 -36.25
C GLY A 712 -7.02 19.35 -37.53
N ARG A 713 -6.14 20.26 -37.95
CA ARG A 713 -5.18 20.12 -39.07
C ARG A 713 -3.93 20.96 -38.79
N ASP A 714 -2.88 20.86 -39.60
CA ASP A 714 -1.66 21.64 -39.41
C ASP A 714 -1.95 23.15 -39.25
N GLY A 715 -1.37 23.74 -38.22
CA GLY A 715 -1.63 25.14 -37.82
C GLY A 715 -3.02 25.46 -37.24
N ALA A 716 -3.97 24.52 -37.21
CA ALA A 716 -5.34 24.73 -36.72
C ALA A 716 -5.77 23.63 -35.71
N PRO A 717 -5.82 23.93 -34.40
CA PRO A 717 -6.11 22.93 -33.37
C PRO A 717 -7.57 22.44 -33.43
N PRO A 718 -7.91 21.28 -32.83
CA PRO A 718 -9.30 20.86 -32.62
C PRO A 718 -10.12 21.93 -31.89
N ILE A 719 -11.30 22.25 -32.44
CA ILE A 719 -12.24 23.24 -31.87
C ILE A 719 -13.54 22.52 -31.56
N CYS A 720 -14.07 22.75 -30.36
CA CYS A 720 -15.37 22.22 -29.93
C CYS A 720 -16.38 23.36 -29.76
N PRO A 721 -17.69 23.09 -29.96
CA PRO A 721 -18.74 24.06 -29.66
C PRO A 721 -18.79 24.37 -28.16
N ALA A 722 -19.21 25.59 -27.82
CA ALA A 722 -19.33 26.01 -26.42
C ALA A 722 -20.37 25.17 -25.66
N ALA A 723 -21.56 24.98 -26.25
CA ALA A 723 -22.63 24.16 -25.68
C ALA A 723 -22.37 22.66 -25.94
N PRO A 724 -22.39 21.81 -24.90
CA PRO A 724 -22.27 20.36 -25.07
C PRO A 724 -23.62 19.71 -25.45
N TYR A 725 -23.54 18.53 -26.06
CA TYR A 725 -24.64 17.56 -26.06
C TYR A 725 -24.68 16.83 -24.71
N SER A 726 -25.83 16.32 -24.29
CA SER A 726 -25.94 15.64 -22.99
C SER A 726 -26.97 14.52 -22.97
N ASN A 727 -27.00 13.75 -21.88
CA ASN A 727 -28.08 12.79 -21.65
C ASN A 727 -29.46 13.45 -21.50
N LEU A 728 -29.53 14.75 -21.17
CA LEU A 728 -30.80 15.50 -21.02
C LEU A 728 -31.21 16.30 -22.27
N ASP A 729 -30.29 16.44 -23.23
CA ASP A 729 -30.49 17.08 -24.52
C ASP A 729 -29.59 16.38 -25.57
N PRO A 730 -29.90 15.11 -25.92
CA PRO A 730 -29.00 14.28 -26.71
C PRO A 730 -28.85 14.78 -28.14
N ASP A 731 -29.81 15.53 -28.66
CA ASP A 731 -29.77 16.13 -29.99
C ASP A 731 -29.46 17.63 -30.03
N GLY A 732 -29.31 18.28 -28.87
CA GLY A 732 -29.01 19.70 -28.77
C GLY A 732 -30.19 20.59 -29.17
N SER A 733 -31.38 20.02 -29.38
CA SER A 733 -32.56 20.74 -29.87
C SER A 733 -33.04 21.77 -28.84
N ARG A 734 -32.92 21.46 -27.54
CA ARG A 734 -33.33 22.37 -26.46
C ARG A 734 -32.37 23.54 -26.34
N ALA A 735 -31.06 23.28 -26.39
CA ALA A 735 -30.04 24.32 -26.39
C ALA A 735 -30.19 25.27 -27.59
N ALA A 736 -30.43 24.73 -28.79
CA ALA A 736 -30.65 25.52 -30.01
C ALA A 736 -31.91 26.41 -29.90
N ALA A 737 -33.02 25.88 -29.38
CA ALA A 737 -34.26 26.63 -29.20
C ALA A 737 -34.10 27.80 -28.21
N LEU A 738 -33.37 27.59 -27.10
CA LEU A 738 -33.09 28.64 -26.11
C LEU A 738 -32.20 29.75 -26.67
N ALA A 739 -31.17 29.40 -27.45
CA ALA A 739 -30.31 30.37 -28.12
C ALA A 739 -31.09 31.23 -29.14
N ALA A 740 -31.97 30.60 -29.94
CA ALA A 740 -32.84 31.32 -30.87
C ALA A 740 -33.83 32.27 -30.16
N GLY A 741 -34.38 31.85 -29.02
CA GLY A 741 -35.25 32.69 -28.19
C GLY A 741 -34.52 33.90 -27.59
N ALA A 742 -33.26 33.75 -27.16
CA ALA A 742 -32.42 34.85 -26.66
C ALA A 742 -32.04 35.86 -27.76
N ALA A 743 -31.76 35.37 -28.99
CA ALA A 743 -31.48 36.22 -30.14
C ALA A 743 -32.73 37.01 -30.59
N ALA A 744 -33.93 36.41 -30.54
CA ALA A 744 -35.18 37.08 -30.85
C ALA A 744 -35.60 38.15 -29.82
N GLY A 745 -35.13 38.04 -28.56
CA GLY A 745 -35.39 39.00 -27.49
C GLY A 745 -34.53 40.27 -27.52
N THR A 746 -33.53 40.36 -28.40
CA THR A 746 -32.54 41.48 -28.43
C THR A 746 -32.65 42.40 -29.66
N GLY A 747 -33.66 42.24 -30.52
CA GLY A 747 -33.85 43.05 -31.73
C GLY A 747 -35.12 43.90 -31.73
N ALA A 748 -35.03 45.16 -31.29
CA ALA A 748 -36.02 46.19 -31.60
C ALA A 748 -35.51 47.05 -32.78
N GLY A 749 -36.29 47.07 -33.87
CA GLY A 749 -36.32 48.14 -34.87
C GLY A 749 -35.25 48.12 -35.97
N GLY A 750 -35.65 47.78 -37.19
CA GLY A 750 -34.88 48.04 -38.41
C GLY A 750 -35.51 47.41 -39.65
N GLU A 751 -35.86 48.25 -40.62
CA GLU A 751 -36.67 47.96 -41.81
C GLU A 751 -36.09 46.90 -42.76
N VAL A 752 -37.02 46.20 -43.42
CA VAL A 752 -36.81 45.32 -44.58
C VAL A 752 -36.72 46.16 -45.87
N PRO A 753 -35.73 45.95 -46.75
CA PRO A 753 -35.87 46.23 -48.17
C PRO A 753 -35.91 44.92 -49.01
N PRO A 754 -36.49 44.96 -50.21
CA PRO A 754 -36.82 43.75 -50.96
C PRO A 754 -35.69 43.24 -51.86
N ALA A 755 -35.90 42.02 -52.33
CA ALA A 755 -35.06 41.21 -53.19
C ALA A 755 -34.49 41.92 -54.44
N GLY A 756 -33.23 41.59 -54.75
CA GLY A 756 -32.58 41.82 -56.02
C GLY A 756 -31.71 40.61 -56.39
N GLU A 757 -32.08 39.95 -57.48
CA GLU A 757 -31.36 38.82 -58.09
C GLU A 757 -30.02 39.25 -58.69
N SER A 758 -29.01 38.36 -58.59
CA SER A 758 -28.09 37.90 -59.65
C SER A 758 -26.64 37.72 -59.18
N GLY A 759 -26.04 36.56 -59.50
CA GLY A 759 -24.60 36.45 -59.75
C GLY A 759 -23.74 35.51 -58.90
N GLN A 760 -24.04 34.21 -58.93
CA GLN A 760 -23.13 33.05 -59.11
C GLN A 760 -21.76 33.00 -58.39
N GLY A 761 -21.58 31.91 -57.62
CA GLY A 761 -20.40 31.04 -57.78
C GLY A 761 -19.61 30.69 -56.52
N MET A 762 -20.15 29.84 -55.64
CA MET A 762 -19.36 28.90 -54.82
C MET A 762 -20.18 27.63 -54.59
N GLU A 763 -19.58 26.49 -54.91
CA GLU A 763 -20.18 25.15 -54.90
C GLU A 763 -20.48 24.71 -53.46
N GLU A 764 -21.76 24.50 -53.16
CA GLU A 764 -22.24 23.73 -52.01
C GLU A 764 -22.08 22.24 -52.34
N GLU A 765 -21.18 21.57 -51.64
CA GLU A 765 -21.11 20.11 -51.63
C GLU A 765 -22.20 19.57 -50.68
N GLU A 766 -22.96 18.61 -51.19
CA GLU A 766 -24.27 18.16 -50.72
C GLU A 766 -24.31 17.72 -49.24
N ALA A 767 -25.19 18.38 -48.47
CA ALA A 767 -25.79 17.78 -47.30
C ALA A 767 -26.74 16.65 -47.75
N GLY A 768 -26.21 15.44 -47.85
CA GLY A 768 -26.98 14.23 -48.08
C GLY A 768 -28.08 14.07 -47.04
N THR A 769 -29.32 14.35 -47.45
CA THR A 769 -30.53 13.96 -46.74
C THR A 769 -30.66 12.44 -46.80
N VAL A 770 -30.10 11.75 -45.80
CA VAL A 770 -30.44 10.35 -45.56
C VAL A 770 -31.88 10.29 -45.03
N GLY A 771 -32.81 10.00 -45.93
CA GLY A 771 -34.09 9.41 -45.55
C GLY A 771 -33.85 8.05 -44.94
N GLY A 772 -33.75 8.00 -43.60
CA GLY A 772 -33.76 6.77 -42.81
C GLY A 772 -35.09 6.67 -42.08
N ASN A 773 -35.72 5.50 -42.13
CA ASN A 773 -36.88 5.15 -41.30
C ASN A 773 -36.70 5.69 -39.87
N ALA A 774 -37.69 6.43 -39.35
CA ALA A 774 -37.69 6.82 -37.94
C ALA A 774 -37.49 5.55 -37.10
N ALA A 775 -36.35 5.45 -36.42
CA ALA A 775 -36.09 4.34 -35.50
C ALA A 775 -37.24 4.29 -34.49
N GLU A 776 -37.74 3.07 -34.19
CA GLU A 776 -38.71 2.91 -33.12
C GLU A 776 -38.13 3.47 -31.82
N PRO A 777 -38.92 4.17 -30.98
CA PRO A 777 -38.43 4.68 -29.72
C PRO A 777 -37.95 3.52 -28.82
N PRO A 778 -36.89 3.72 -28.00
CA PRO A 778 -36.33 2.67 -27.16
C PRO A 778 -37.39 2.15 -26.18
N LYS A 779 -37.47 0.83 -26.05
CA LYS A 779 -38.53 0.13 -25.28
C LYS A 779 -38.27 0.17 -23.78
N ASP A 780 -37.00 0.25 -23.39
CA ASP A 780 -36.58 0.33 -22.00
C ASP A 780 -35.34 1.22 -21.80
N ASP A 781 -34.95 1.40 -20.54
CA ASP A 781 -33.80 2.23 -20.15
C ASP A 781 -32.45 1.69 -20.65
N VAL A 782 -32.34 0.38 -20.90
CA VAL A 782 -31.09 -0.25 -21.38
C VAL A 782 -30.93 0.02 -22.88
N GLU A 783 -32.00 -0.14 -23.66
CA GLU A 783 -32.02 0.20 -25.09
C GLU A 783 -31.76 1.70 -25.30
N ALA A 784 -32.39 2.56 -24.50
CA ALA A 784 -32.17 4.01 -24.57
C ALA A 784 -30.72 4.41 -24.27
N PHE A 785 -30.07 3.74 -23.30
CA PHE A 785 -28.66 3.94 -23.00
C PHE A 785 -27.75 3.45 -24.13
N ALA A 786 -28.03 2.27 -24.70
CA ALA A 786 -27.27 1.72 -25.83
C ALA A 786 -27.33 2.64 -27.06
N GLU A 787 -28.51 3.16 -27.40
CA GLU A 787 -28.67 4.16 -28.48
C GLU A 787 -27.91 5.45 -28.20
N PHE A 788 -27.91 5.91 -26.94
CA PHE A 788 -27.14 7.07 -26.53
C PHE A 788 -25.64 6.85 -26.70
N LEU A 789 -25.10 5.71 -26.27
CA LEU A 789 -23.68 5.38 -26.48
C LEU A 789 -23.32 5.26 -27.97
N ALA A 790 -24.18 4.67 -28.79
CA ALA A 790 -23.99 4.64 -30.24
C ALA A 790 -23.95 6.05 -30.86
N ARG A 791 -24.63 7.04 -30.24
CA ARG A 791 -24.52 8.45 -30.63
C ARG A 791 -23.21 9.08 -30.17
N VAL A 792 -22.75 8.77 -28.96
CA VAL A 792 -21.46 9.23 -28.44
C VAL A 792 -20.33 8.72 -29.34
N ALA A 793 -20.29 7.42 -29.64
CA ALA A 793 -19.26 6.82 -30.50
C ALA A 793 -19.19 7.46 -31.90
N ARG A 794 -20.32 7.82 -32.49
CA ARG A 794 -20.36 8.54 -33.78
C ARG A 794 -19.96 10.02 -33.70
N SER A 795 -19.78 10.56 -32.49
CA SER A 795 -19.57 11.99 -32.24
C SER A 795 -18.17 12.30 -31.71
N VAL A 796 -17.57 11.37 -30.97
CA VAL A 796 -16.25 11.53 -30.37
C VAL A 796 -15.19 10.84 -31.22
N HIS A 797 -13.95 11.31 -31.12
CA HIS A 797 -12.79 10.74 -31.78
C HIS A 797 -11.54 11.19 -31.00
N SER A 798 -10.36 10.67 -31.35
CA SER A 798 -9.11 10.98 -30.63
C SER A 798 -8.78 12.48 -30.50
N ALA A 799 -9.20 13.32 -31.45
CA ALA A 799 -9.02 14.77 -31.37
C ALA A 799 -9.92 15.47 -30.34
N THR A 800 -11.00 14.83 -29.87
CA THR A 800 -11.92 15.36 -28.85
C THR A 800 -11.21 15.50 -27.50
N ALA A 801 -10.28 14.60 -27.19
CA ALA A 801 -9.44 14.68 -25.99
C ALA A 801 -8.23 15.63 -26.15
N ARG A 802 -7.98 16.15 -27.36
CA ARG A 802 -6.75 16.88 -27.75
C ARG A 802 -7.00 18.35 -28.08
N THR A 803 -7.88 18.98 -27.31
CA THR A 803 -8.16 20.41 -27.42
C THR A 803 -7.04 21.25 -26.82
N VAL A 804 -6.95 22.52 -27.25
CA VAL A 804 -5.96 23.47 -26.72
C VAL A 804 -6.08 23.55 -25.19
N PRO A 805 -4.98 23.43 -24.42
CA PRO A 805 -5.03 23.31 -22.96
C PRO A 805 -5.85 24.38 -22.24
N GLY A 806 -5.83 25.62 -22.73
CA GLY A 806 -6.51 26.76 -22.10
C GLY A 806 -7.99 26.94 -22.45
N THR A 807 -8.58 26.09 -23.30
CA THR A 807 -9.97 26.27 -23.72
C THR A 807 -10.98 25.78 -22.70
N ASP A 808 -11.99 26.60 -22.41
CA ASP A 808 -13.17 26.20 -21.61
C ASP A 808 -14.14 25.32 -22.43
N ALA A 809 -14.11 25.45 -23.76
CA ALA A 809 -14.93 24.65 -24.67
C ALA A 809 -14.29 23.27 -24.93
N SER A 810 -14.27 22.44 -23.90
CA SER A 810 -13.68 21.10 -23.90
C SER A 810 -14.39 20.17 -22.90
N ASP A 811 -14.43 18.87 -23.21
CA ASP A 811 -14.98 17.87 -22.28
C ASP A 811 -13.97 17.46 -21.20
N LEU A 812 -12.69 17.65 -21.47
CA LEU A 812 -11.56 17.29 -20.61
C LEU A 812 -10.65 18.51 -20.42
N TYR A 813 -10.01 18.63 -19.26
CA TYR A 813 -9.08 19.72 -18.96
C TYR A 813 -7.78 19.19 -18.31
N PRO A 814 -6.63 19.85 -18.54
CA PRO A 814 -5.36 19.40 -17.99
C PRO A 814 -5.26 19.62 -16.48
N VAL A 815 -4.55 18.74 -15.80
CA VAL A 815 -4.43 18.70 -14.33
C VAL A 815 -2.97 18.77 -13.86
N ALA A 816 -2.75 18.92 -12.55
CA ALA A 816 -1.41 18.92 -11.96
C ALA A 816 -0.78 17.51 -11.97
N LEU A 817 0.55 17.44 -11.90
CA LEU A 817 1.28 16.18 -11.78
C LEU A 817 1.41 15.79 -10.31
N GLU A 818 0.33 15.22 -9.78
CA GLU A 818 0.22 14.69 -8.41
C GLU A 818 -0.73 13.49 -8.37
N ARG A 819 -0.50 12.54 -7.46
CA ARG A 819 -1.27 11.28 -7.44
C ARG A 819 -2.78 11.48 -7.29
N ALA A 820 -3.21 12.46 -6.48
CA ALA A 820 -4.63 12.77 -6.27
C ALA A 820 -5.33 13.28 -7.54
N ALA A 821 -4.64 14.07 -8.35
CA ALA A 821 -5.14 14.57 -9.63
C ALA A 821 -5.08 13.51 -10.75
N LEU A 822 -4.23 12.49 -10.57
CA LEU A 822 -4.04 11.35 -11.47
C LEU A 822 -4.71 10.08 -10.94
N ALA A 823 -5.89 10.23 -10.34
CA ALA A 823 -6.70 9.10 -9.86
C ALA A 823 -7.13 8.18 -11.01
N PRO A 824 -7.43 6.90 -10.74
CA PRO A 824 -8.08 6.02 -11.72
C PRO A 824 -9.29 6.71 -12.39
N GLY A 825 -9.42 6.55 -13.71
CA GLY A 825 -10.40 7.28 -14.53
C GLY A 825 -9.87 8.59 -15.17
N THR A 826 -8.70 9.09 -14.75
CA THR A 826 -8.00 10.20 -15.44
C THR A 826 -7.64 9.78 -16.86
N VAL A 827 -7.85 10.67 -17.82
CA VAL A 827 -7.57 10.41 -19.24
C VAL A 827 -6.17 10.89 -19.59
N PHE A 828 -5.40 10.08 -20.31
CA PHE A 828 -4.15 10.51 -20.95
C PHE A 828 -4.34 10.51 -22.46
N ALA A 829 -4.14 11.66 -23.10
CA ALA A 829 -4.14 11.77 -24.56
C ALA A 829 -2.73 12.04 -25.05
N ASP A 830 -2.19 11.14 -25.88
CA ASP A 830 -0.88 11.37 -26.51
C ASP A 830 -0.99 12.40 -27.65
N PRO A 831 0.13 12.99 -28.11
CA PRO A 831 0.11 13.97 -29.19
C PRO A 831 -0.50 13.48 -30.51
N TYR A 832 -0.55 12.16 -30.70
CA TYR A 832 -0.86 11.51 -31.98
C TYR A 832 -2.21 10.79 -31.99
N GLY A 833 -3.02 10.98 -30.96
CA GLY A 833 -4.41 10.51 -30.91
C GLY A 833 -4.62 9.17 -30.22
N HIS A 834 -3.60 8.57 -29.60
CA HIS A 834 -3.83 7.45 -28.71
C HIS A 834 -4.31 7.97 -27.35
N VAL A 835 -5.33 7.31 -26.80
CA VAL A 835 -5.97 7.71 -25.55
C VAL A 835 -6.00 6.54 -24.58
N LEU A 836 -5.56 6.78 -23.35
CA LEU A 836 -5.57 5.83 -22.26
C LEU A 836 -6.37 6.38 -21.07
N VAL A 837 -6.80 5.48 -20.19
CA VAL A 837 -7.44 5.80 -18.92
C VAL A 837 -6.55 5.27 -17.80
N VAL A 838 -6.17 6.09 -16.83
CA VAL A 838 -5.45 5.62 -15.63
C VAL A 838 -6.29 4.55 -14.95
N ALA A 839 -5.70 3.38 -14.73
CA ALA A 839 -6.37 2.21 -14.17
C ALA A 839 -6.02 2.00 -12.69
N ALA A 840 -4.76 2.13 -12.29
CA ALA A 840 -4.33 1.91 -10.91
C ALA A 840 -2.96 2.50 -10.60
N TRP A 841 -2.75 2.82 -9.32
CA TRP A 841 -1.42 3.03 -8.73
C TRP A 841 -0.98 1.78 -7.98
N ILE A 842 0.17 1.23 -8.34
CA ILE A 842 0.82 0.14 -7.61
C ILE A 842 1.92 0.75 -6.73
N PRO A 843 1.82 0.66 -5.40
CA PRO A 843 2.83 1.20 -4.51
C PRO A 843 4.20 0.56 -4.74
N GLN A 844 5.26 1.31 -4.47
CA GLN A 844 6.63 0.83 -4.54
C GLN A 844 6.84 -0.28 -3.49
N PRO A 845 7.37 -1.47 -3.84
CA PRO A 845 7.76 -2.50 -2.88
C PRO A 845 9.09 -2.13 -2.16
N ALA A 846 9.63 -3.01 -1.31
CA ALA A 846 10.77 -2.66 -0.46
C ALA A 846 12.05 -2.42 -1.27
N ASP A 847 12.35 -3.30 -2.22
CA ASP A 847 13.56 -3.25 -3.08
C ASP A 847 13.25 -3.15 -4.59
N GLY A 848 12.02 -2.81 -4.96
CA GLY A 848 11.57 -2.81 -6.36
C GLY A 848 10.83 -1.54 -6.77
N TYR A 849 10.20 -1.62 -7.94
CA TYR A 849 9.67 -0.47 -8.67
C TYR A 849 8.14 -0.38 -8.51
N GLY A 850 7.62 0.77 -8.03
CA GLY A 850 6.18 1.09 -8.08
C GLY A 850 5.69 1.28 -9.52
N MET A 851 4.38 1.31 -9.77
CA MET A 851 3.87 1.48 -11.16
C MET A 851 2.62 2.34 -11.23
N LEU A 852 2.50 3.13 -12.31
CA LEU A 852 1.23 3.68 -12.76
C LEU A 852 0.72 2.82 -13.92
N LEU A 853 -0.52 2.36 -13.86
CA LEU A 853 -1.14 1.55 -14.90
C LEU A 853 -2.21 2.36 -15.63
N GLY A 854 -2.28 2.21 -16.94
CA GLY A 854 -3.39 2.67 -17.78
C GLY A 854 -4.11 1.51 -18.47
N ALA A 855 -5.33 1.76 -18.92
CA ALA A 855 -6.12 0.90 -19.79
C ALA A 855 -6.36 1.59 -21.12
N GLU A 856 -6.26 0.85 -22.20
CA GLU A 856 -6.53 1.30 -23.58
C GLU A 856 -7.45 0.30 -24.28
N ALA A 857 -8.18 0.76 -25.28
CA ALA A 857 -8.92 -0.12 -26.19
C ALA A 857 -8.37 0.02 -27.61
N GLN A 858 -8.54 -1.03 -28.41
CA GLN A 858 -8.09 -1.10 -29.80
C GLN A 858 -9.29 -1.07 -30.75
N PRO A 859 -9.10 -0.73 -32.05
CA PRO A 859 -10.20 -0.70 -33.03
C PRO A 859 -10.93 -2.04 -33.18
N ASP A 860 -10.26 -3.17 -32.89
CA ASP A 860 -10.87 -4.51 -32.87
C ASP A 860 -11.73 -4.78 -31.62
N GLY A 861 -11.82 -3.80 -30.71
CA GLY A 861 -12.58 -3.85 -29.48
C GLY A 861 -11.82 -4.42 -28.28
N THR A 862 -10.61 -4.95 -28.48
CA THR A 862 -9.82 -5.51 -27.38
C THR A 862 -9.41 -4.42 -26.40
N VAL A 863 -9.39 -4.76 -25.11
CA VAL A 863 -9.01 -3.82 -24.03
C VAL A 863 -7.76 -4.36 -23.36
N GLY A 864 -6.74 -3.52 -23.22
CA GLY A 864 -5.45 -3.92 -22.64
C GLY A 864 -5.01 -3.01 -21.50
N ARG A 865 -4.27 -3.57 -20.54
CA ARG A 865 -3.59 -2.83 -19.49
C ARG A 865 -2.14 -2.51 -19.90
N ARG A 866 -1.64 -1.32 -19.59
CA ARG A 866 -0.31 -0.83 -19.92
C ARG A 866 0.34 -0.19 -18.70
N ARG A 867 1.62 -0.46 -18.47
CA ARG A 867 2.40 0.35 -17.52
C ARG A 867 2.77 1.70 -18.10
N PHE A 868 2.87 2.69 -17.22
CA PHE A 868 3.44 3.99 -17.54
C PHE A 868 4.90 3.82 -17.95
N TRP A 869 5.20 4.29 -19.15
CA TRP A 869 6.50 4.21 -19.79
C TRP A 869 6.51 5.20 -20.95
N ARG A 870 7.68 5.77 -21.30
CA ARG A 870 7.80 6.73 -22.41
C ARG A 870 7.27 6.20 -23.75
N GLY A 871 7.41 4.89 -23.98
CA GLY A 871 6.88 4.23 -25.18
C GLY A 871 5.35 4.02 -25.19
N SER A 872 4.69 4.04 -24.03
CA SER A 872 3.24 3.83 -23.90
C SER A 872 2.47 5.13 -23.64
N PHE A 873 3.06 6.04 -22.86
CA PHE A 873 2.54 7.35 -22.49
C PHE A 873 3.42 8.42 -23.11
N LEU A 874 3.22 8.65 -24.41
CA LEU A 874 4.04 9.60 -25.16
C LEU A 874 3.59 11.02 -24.87
N PHE A 875 4.54 11.87 -24.48
CA PHE A 875 4.28 13.27 -24.15
C PHE A 875 5.42 14.16 -24.65
N ASP A 876 5.04 15.35 -25.12
CA ASP A 876 5.95 16.42 -25.49
C ASP A 876 5.31 17.77 -25.11
N PRO A 877 5.95 18.61 -24.28
CA PRO A 877 5.37 19.87 -23.81
C PRO A 877 5.11 20.90 -24.91
N ASP A 878 5.75 20.79 -26.09
CA ASP A 878 5.54 21.68 -27.24
C ASP A 878 4.28 21.34 -28.03
N THR A 879 3.59 20.25 -27.69
CA THR A 879 2.35 19.81 -28.35
C THR A 879 1.10 20.55 -27.86
N ARG A 880 1.25 21.82 -27.46
CA ARG A 880 0.16 22.66 -26.90
C ARG A 880 -0.99 22.88 -27.88
N SER A 881 -0.75 22.79 -29.18
CA SER A 881 -1.80 22.88 -30.20
C SER A 881 -2.74 21.67 -30.20
N VAL A 882 -2.27 20.51 -29.74
CA VAL A 882 -3.07 19.27 -29.59
C VAL A 882 -3.30 18.91 -28.13
N GLY A 883 -2.84 19.74 -27.19
CA GLY A 883 -3.03 19.60 -25.75
C GLY A 883 -2.86 18.18 -25.21
N ALA A 884 -1.75 17.51 -25.52
CA ALA A 884 -1.47 16.17 -25.00
C ALA A 884 -1.29 16.15 -23.47
N GLY A 885 -1.30 14.98 -22.84
CA GLY A 885 -1.02 14.79 -21.42
C GLY A 885 -2.22 14.31 -20.60
N PHE A 886 -2.10 14.37 -19.28
CA PHE A 886 -3.14 13.94 -18.33
C PHE A 886 -4.26 14.97 -18.20
N LYS A 887 -5.50 14.49 -18.17
CA LYS A 887 -6.70 15.30 -18.15
C LYS A 887 -7.78 14.68 -17.27
N ALA A 888 -8.45 15.53 -16.51
CA ALA A 888 -9.67 15.17 -15.80
C ALA A 888 -10.91 15.51 -16.63
N TRP A 889 -12.02 14.87 -16.30
CA TRP A 889 -13.33 15.18 -16.86
C TRP A 889 -13.82 16.53 -16.38
N ARG A 890 -14.26 17.39 -17.31
CA ARG A 890 -15.00 18.60 -16.95
C ARG A 890 -16.37 18.15 -16.44
N PRO A 891 -16.71 18.40 -15.16
CA PRO A 891 -17.91 17.85 -14.56
C PRO A 891 -19.16 18.40 -15.25
N ALA A 892 -20.08 17.51 -15.61
CA ALA A 892 -21.37 17.87 -16.15
C ALA A 892 -22.26 18.39 -15.01
N VAL A 893 -22.82 19.59 -15.16
CA VAL A 893 -23.66 20.22 -14.13
C VAL A 893 -25.02 20.53 -14.73
N VAL A 894 -26.09 20.13 -14.05
CA VAL A 894 -27.45 20.50 -14.48
C VAL A 894 -27.72 21.94 -14.03
N ASP A 895 -27.85 22.85 -14.99
CA ASP A 895 -28.29 24.22 -14.73
C ASP A 895 -29.77 24.19 -14.32
N ARG A 896 -30.06 24.61 -13.08
CA ARG A 896 -31.41 24.55 -12.51
C ARG A 896 -32.40 25.50 -13.18
N ALA A 897 -31.93 26.58 -13.82
CA ALA A 897 -32.80 27.57 -14.45
C ALA A 897 -33.26 27.12 -15.85
N THR A 898 -32.38 26.47 -16.60
CA THR A 898 -32.62 26.05 -17.99
C THR A 898 -32.95 24.56 -18.11
N GLY A 899 -32.56 23.76 -17.10
CA GLY A 899 -32.62 22.30 -17.14
C GLY A 899 -31.72 21.69 -18.22
N LEU A 900 -30.71 22.43 -18.70
CA LEU A 900 -29.67 21.97 -19.60
C LEU A 900 -28.44 21.54 -18.78
N VAL A 901 -27.58 20.73 -19.42
CA VAL A 901 -26.27 20.40 -18.85
C VAL A 901 -25.25 21.43 -19.34
N VAL A 902 -24.54 22.04 -18.39
CA VAL A 902 -23.42 22.96 -18.60
C VAL A 902 -22.15 22.35 -18.00
N THR A 903 -21.02 22.97 -18.29
CA THR A 903 -19.72 22.53 -17.77
C THR A 903 -18.93 23.75 -17.26
N PRO A 904 -18.31 23.70 -16.06
CA PRO A 904 -17.63 24.85 -15.46
C PRO A 904 -16.39 25.26 -16.27
N GLY A 905 -15.99 26.52 -16.19
CA GLY A 905 -14.76 27.03 -16.83
C GLY A 905 -13.49 26.70 -16.05
N ASN A 906 -12.31 26.91 -16.66
CA ASN A 906 -11.01 26.62 -16.05
C ASN A 906 -10.75 27.43 -14.77
N ALA A 907 -11.25 28.67 -14.69
CA ALA A 907 -11.11 29.51 -13.50
C ALA A 907 -11.86 28.94 -12.28
N GLU A 908 -13.04 28.35 -12.51
CA GLU A 908 -13.84 27.70 -11.47
C GLU A 908 -13.18 26.40 -11.01
N LEU A 909 -12.67 25.61 -11.96
CA LEU A 909 -11.97 24.36 -11.66
C LEU A 909 -10.65 24.57 -10.91
N THR A 910 -9.94 25.67 -11.15
CA THR A 910 -8.67 25.98 -10.45
C THR A 910 -8.87 26.11 -8.94
N GLY A 911 -10.04 26.60 -8.50
CA GLY A 911 -10.40 26.77 -7.08
C GLY A 911 -11.39 25.73 -6.56
N SER A 912 -11.67 24.67 -7.33
CA SER A 912 -12.62 23.64 -6.93
C SER A 912 -12.05 22.80 -5.79
N ALA A 913 -12.90 22.50 -4.80
CA ALA A 913 -12.55 21.53 -3.77
C ALA A 913 -12.94 20.11 -4.18
N ASP A 914 -13.89 19.96 -5.11
CA ASP A 914 -14.53 18.67 -5.43
C ASP A 914 -13.96 17.99 -6.67
N HIS A 915 -13.19 18.74 -7.47
CA HIS A 915 -12.55 18.25 -8.69
C HIS A 915 -11.06 18.61 -8.69
N PRO A 916 -10.22 17.82 -9.39
CA PRO A 916 -8.81 18.18 -9.59
C PRO A 916 -8.65 19.60 -10.12
N ALA A 917 -7.68 20.34 -9.58
CA ALA A 917 -7.46 21.71 -10.02
C ALA A 917 -7.01 21.75 -11.49
N TYR A 918 -7.60 22.66 -12.27
CA TYR A 918 -7.09 22.96 -13.61
C TYR A 918 -5.63 23.43 -13.51
N SER A 919 -4.75 22.80 -14.28
CA SER A 919 -3.33 23.14 -14.29
C SER A 919 -2.70 22.89 -15.66
N VAL A 920 -1.85 23.82 -16.07
CA VAL A 920 -1.00 23.69 -17.27
C VAL A 920 0.45 23.34 -16.91
N GLU A 921 0.69 22.86 -15.69
CA GLU A 921 2.01 22.46 -15.20
C GLU A 921 2.75 21.53 -16.18
N GLN A 922 2.03 20.54 -16.72
CA GLN A 922 2.60 19.51 -17.61
C GLN A 922 3.27 20.09 -18.86
N TYR A 923 2.84 21.27 -19.32
CA TYR A 923 3.37 21.92 -20.53
C TYR A 923 4.55 22.86 -20.25
N ARG A 924 5.08 22.85 -19.02
CA ARG A 924 6.25 23.64 -18.62
C ARG A 924 7.50 22.75 -18.66
N GLY A 925 8.62 23.30 -19.11
CA GLY A 925 9.89 22.57 -19.17
C GLY A 925 10.02 21.67 -20.39
N SER A 926 10.81 20.60 -20.26
CA SER A 926 11.12 19.65 -21.34
C SER A 926 10.36 18.33 -21.14
N ALA A 927 10.35 17.46 -22.17
CA ALA A 927 9.82 16.11 -22.04
C ALA A 927 10.53 15.33 -20.91
N GLU A 928 11.85 15.49 -20.75
CA GLU A 928 12.60 14.87 -19.66
C GLU A 928 12.07 15.31 -18.29
N THR A 929 11.79 16.60 -18.11
CA THR A 929 11.25 17.15 -16.86
C THR A 929 9.88 16.53 -16.51
N PHE A 930 9.03 16.28 -17.50
CA PHE A 930 7.75 15.60 -17.31
C PHE A 930 7.93 14.16 -16.84
N TYR A 931 8.79 13.39 -17.52
CA TYR A 931 9.05 12.00 -17.15
C TYR A 931 9.74 11.90 -15.80
N ASP A 932 10.72 12.76 -15.49
CA ASP A 932 11.38 12.80 -14.18
C ASP A 932 10.38 13.08 -13.06
N ARG A 933 9.41 13.99 -13.29
CA ARG A 933 8.32 14.26 -12.33
C ARG A 933 7.42 13.05 -12.13
N MET A 934 7.00 12.38 -13.21
CA MET A 934 6.17 11.18 -13.13
C MET A 934 6.88 10.05 -12.42
N GLU A 935 8.16 9.83 -12.72
CA GLU A 935 8.97 8.83 -12.08
C GLU A 935 9.14 9.09 -10.56
N ALA A 936 9.23 10.35 -10.13
CA ALA A 936 9.24 10.70 -8.70
C ALA A 936 7.89 10.40 -8.00
N LEU A 937 6.76 10.58 -8.71
CA LEU A 937 5.45 10.18 -8.19
C LEU A 937 5.32 8.66 -8.09
N ILE A 938 5.86 7.91 -9.06
CA ILE A 938 5.78 6.44 -9.07
C ILE A 938 6.75 5.83 -8.03
N GLN A 939 7.93 6.42 -7.88
CA GLN A 939 8.98 6.03 -6.91
C GLN A 939 9.13 7.09 -5.80
N PRO A 940 8.24 7.10 -4.79
CA PRO A 940 8.33 8.06 -3.70
C PRO A 940 9.56 7.84 -2.80
N ARG A 941 10.18 6.65 -2.85
CA ARG A 941 11.45 6.36 -2.16
C ARG A 941 12.59 6.15 -3.15
N PRO A 942 13.82 6.51 -2.78
CA PRO A 942 14.98 6.24 -3.62
C PRO A 942 15.16 4.74 -3.90
N LEU A 943 15.39 4.40 -5.17
CA LEU A 943 15.62 3.03 -5.64
C LEU A 943 17.05 2.90 -6.16
N ALA A 944 17.75 1.83 -5.76
CA ALA A 944 19.12 1.59 -6.22
C ALA A 944 19.21 1.63 -7.76
N PRO A 945 20.20 2.31 -8.37
CA PRO A 945 20.24 2.52 -9.81
C PRO A 945 20.20 1.21 -10.62
N ALA A 946 20.89 0.17 -10.15
CA ALA A 946 20.91 -1.14 -10.81
C ALA A 946 19.51 -1.79 -10.88
N ARG A 947 18.69 -1.67 -9.82
CA ARG A 947 17.31 -2.17 -9.80
C ARG A 947 16.41 -1.39 -10.75
N ALA A 948 16.59 -0.07 -10.82
CA ALA A 948 15.86 0.76 -11.75
C ALA A 948 16.22 0.41 -13.22
N LEU A 949 17.50 0.10 -13.49
CA LEU A 949 17.94 -0.38 -14.82
C LEU A 949 17.29 -1.72 -15.20
N GLU A 950 17.15 -2.67 -14.27
CA GLU A 950 16.42 -3.92 -14.51
C GLU A 950 14.98 -3.63 -14.97
N ALA A 951 14.25 -2.75 -14.29
CA ALA A 951 12.88 -2.38 -14.64
C ALA A 951 12.75 -1.72 -16.03
N VAL A 952 13.76 -0.92 -16.41
CA VAL A 952 13.88 -0.31 -17.75
C VAL A 952 14.10 -1.37 -18.83
N LEU A 953 14.99 -2.32 -18.59
CA LEU A 953 15.26 -3.42 -19.51
C LEU A 953 14.04 -4.33 -19.69
N ASP A 954 13.32 -4.62 -18.61
CA ASP A 954 12.06 -5.37 -18.66
C ASP A 954 11.01 -4.62 -19.50
N ALA A 955 10.98 -3.27 -19.44
CA ALA A 955 10.06 -2.44 -20.24
C ALA A 955 10.33 -2.54 -21.73
N LEU A 956 11.61 -2.53 -22.08
CA LEU A 956 12.06 -2.69 -23.46
C LEU A 956 11.76 -4.11 -23.96
N GLU A 957 12.01 -5.13 -23.14
CA GLU A 957 11.71 -6.53 -23.49
C GLU A 957 10.23 -6.74 -23.79
N GLU A 958 9.35 -6.25 -22.92
CA GLU A 958 7.91 -6.29 -23.11
C GLU A 958 7.48 -5.61 -24.43
N ALA A 959 8.07 -4.46 -24.77
CA ALA A 959 7.78 -3.78 -26.03
C ALA A 959 8.18 -4.63 -27.25
N VAL A 960 9.31 -5.32 -27.18
CA VAL A 960 9.79 -6.24 -28.22
C VAL A 960 8.89 -7.47 -28.33
N VAL A 961 8.55 -8.11 -27.21
CA VAL A 961 7.67 -9.30 -27.19
C VAL A 961 6.30 -8.99 -27.78
N ARG A 962 5.72 -7.82 -27.46
CA ARG A 962 4.46 -7.39 -28.10
C ARG A 962 4.59 -7.23 -29.61
N ARG A 963 5.73 -6.74 -30.09
CA ARG A 963 5.97 -6.60 -31.53
C ARG A 963 6.04 -7.95 -32.23
N VAL A 964 6.56 -9.00 -31.57
CA VAL A 964 6.51 -10.38 -32.11
C VAL A 964 5.09 -10.78 -32.47
N VAL A 965 4.14 -10.57 -31.57
CA VAL A 965 2.73 -10.90 -31.80
C VAL A 965 2.15 -10.10 -32.98
N SER A 966 2.41 -8.80 -33.06
CA SER A 966 1.91 -7.95 -34.16
C SER A 966 2.49 -8.34 -35.53
N VAL A 967 3.79 -8.64 -35.60
CA VAL A 967 4.43 -9.07 -36.83
C VAL A 967 3.91 -10.46 -37.26
N ASP A 968 3.79 -11.39 -36.33
CA ASP A 968 3.25 -12.74 -36.58
C ASP A 968 1.80 -12.72 -37.08
N ASN A 969 0.98 -11.78 -36.61
CA ASN A 969 -0.37 -11.57 -37.13
C ASN A 969 -0.35 -11.14 -38.60
N GLY A 970 0.54 -10.23 -38.98
CA GLY A 970 0.73 -9.85 -40.38
C GLY A 970 1.21 -11.02 -41.25
N GLU A 971 2.16 -11.82 -40.78
CA GLU A 971 2.60 -13.03 -41.50
C GLU A 971 1.50 -14.07 -41.65
N ARG A 972 0.61 -14.19 -40.65
CA ARG A 972 -0.57 -15.06 -40.75
C ARG A 972 -1.51 -14.60 -41.85
N TRP A 973 -1.81 -13.30 -41.91
CA TRP A 973 -2.66 -12.73 -42.95
C TRP A 973 -2.07 -12.99 -44.34
N VAL A 974 -0.75 -12.80 -44.52
CA VAL A 974 -0.07 -13.04 -45.81
C VAL A 974 -0.19 -14.50 -46.25
N ARG A 975 -0.05 -15.46 -45.31
CA ARG A 975 -0.24 -16.89 -45.62
C ARG A 975 -1.67 -17.21 -46.03
N GLU A 976 -2.65 -16.53 -45.45
CA GLU A 976 -4.07 -16.67 -45.78
C GLU A 976 -4.46 -15.96 -47.09
N HIS A 977 -3.67 -14.96 -47.53
CA HIS A 977 -3.92 -14.13 -48.71
C HIS A 977 -2.72 -14.10 -49.68
N PRO A 978 -2.34 -15.25 -50.28
CA PRO A 978 -1.15 -15.33 -51.12
C PRO A 978 -1.24 -14.43 -52.35
N GLY A 979 -0.23 -13.60 -52.56
CA GLY A 979 -0.14 -12.68 -53.71
C GLY A 979 -0.89 -11.36 -53.55
N ALA A 980 -1.65 -11.17 -52.47
CA ALA A 980 -2.25 -9.87 -52.14
C ALA A 980 -1.16 -8.90 -51.68
N THR A 981 -1.28 -7.63 -52.09
CA THR A 981 -0.42 -6.54 -51.64
C THR A 981 -1.27 -5.56 -50.85
N ILE A 982 -0.88 -5.27 -49.61
CA ILE A 982 -1.54 -4.25 -48.80
C ILE A 982 -1.07 -2.87 -49.30
N ALA A 983 -1.98 -1.99 -49.68
CA ALA A 983 -1.64 -0.63 -50.09
C ALA A 983 -1.06 0.15 -48.89
N MET A 984 0.04 0.87 -49.12
CA MET A 984 0.63 1.77 -48.14
C MET A 984 -0.04 3.15 -48.24
N PRO A 985 -0.55 3.72 -47.13
CA PRO A 985 -1.07 5.08 -47.12
C PRO A 985 -0.02 6.16 -47.44
N GLU A 986 -0.47 7.40 -47.62
CA GLU A 986 0.39 8.56 -47.89
C GLU A 986 0.36 9.57 -46.75
N GLY A 987 1.49 10.25 -46.52
CA GLY A 987 1.60 11.32 -45.54
C GLY A 987 1.30 10.84 -44.11
N TYR A 988 0.48 11.61 -43.40
CA TYR A 988 0.10 11.30 -42.02
C TYR A 988 -0.83 10.07 -41.90
N GLU A 989 -1.54 9.69 -42.98
CA GLU A 989 -2.47 8.55 -42.99
C GLU A 989 -1.76 7.24 -42.69
N LEU A 990 -0.43 7.20 -42.84
CA LEU A 990 0.43 6.09 -42.41
C LEU A 990 0.14 5.61 -40.98
N PHE A 991 -0.26 6.53 -40.10
CA PHE A 991 -0.48 6.30 -38.67
C PHE A 991 -1.96 6.28 -38.27
N GLU A 992 -2.90 6.50 -39.20
CA GLU A 992 -4.30 6.80 -38.89
C GLU A 992 -5.31 6.19 -39.88
N THR A 993 -4.85 5.30 -40.77
CA THR A 993 -5.72 4.62 -41.73
C THR A 993 -6.57 3.55 -41.05
N GLU A 994 -7.56 3.03 -41.77
CA GLU A 994 -8.31 1.84 -41.40
C GLU A 994 -7.98 0.67 -42.34
N GLY A 995 -8.41 -0.54 -41.97
CA GLY A 995 -8.31 -1.73 -42.80
C GLY A 995 -6.95 -2.46 -42.70
N PRO A 996 -6.60 -3.29 -43.70
CA PRO A 996 -5.48 -4.23 -43.58
C PRO A 996 -4.11 -3.60 -43.28
N TRP A 997 -3.90 -2.33 -43.65
CA TRP A 997 -2.67 -1.63 -43.25
C TRP A 997 -2.62 -1.40 -41.74
N GLU A 998 -3.69 -0.87 -41.14
CA GLU A 998 -3.77 -0.65 -39.70
C GLU A 998 -3.67 -1.96 -38.90
N ASP A 999 -4.31 -3.03 -39.41
CA ASP A 999 -4.36 -4.32 -38.72
C ASP A 999 -3.01 -5.06 -38.69
N TYR A 1000 -2.15 -4.88 -39.72
CA TYR A 1000 -0.99 -5.74 -39.95
C TYR A 1000 0.36 -5.00 -40.08
N ALA A 1001 0.35 -3.71 -40.43
CA ALA A 1001 1.54 -2.87 -40.38
C ALA A 1001 1.87 -2.47 -38.93
N THR A 1002 3.10 -2.00 -38.69
CA THR A 1002 3.53 -1.61 -37.34
C THR A 1002 4.11 -0.20 -37.20
N PRO A 1003 3.77 0.83 -38.02
CA PRO A 1003 4.47 2.12 -37.98
C PRO A 1003 4.36 2.83 -36.62
N SER A 1004 3.16 2.88 -36.03
CA SER A 1004 2.97 3.43 -34.69
C SER A 1004 3.73 2.64 -33.60
N ARG A 1005 3.83 1.33 -33.76
CA ARG A 1005 4.47 0.42 -32.79
C ARG A 1005 6.00 0.50 -32.88
N ASP A 1006 6.53 0.59 -34.10
CA ASP A 1006 7.96 0.68 -34.38
C ASP A 1006 8.50 2.05 -33.94
N MET A 1007 7.73 3.13 -34.15
CA MET A 1007 8.05 4.44 -33.56
C MET A 1007 8.16 4.38 -32.02
N ARG A 1008 7.21 3.72 -31.35
CA ARG A 1008 7.23 3.55 -29.88
C ARG A 1008 8.38 2.66 -29.41
N LEU A 1009 8.71 1.61 -30.16
CA LEU A 1009 9.88 0.76 -29.88
C LEU A 1009 11.17 1.58 -29.97
N LEU A 1010 11.32 2.41 -31.00
CA LEU A 1010 12.46 3.29 -31.16
C LEU A 1010 12.59 4.30 -30.01
N ILE A 1011 11.47 4.88 -29.55
CA ILE A 1011 11.44 5.74 -28.35
C ILE A 1011 11.83 4.96 -27.09
N ALA A 1012 11.37 3.72 -26.95
CA ALA A 1012 11.73 2.87 -25.81
C ALA A 1012 13.23 2.50 -25.81
N ILE A 1013 13.82 2.27 -26.99
CA ILE A 1013 15.27 2.08 -27.16
C ILE A 1013 16.02 3.33 -26.70
N ASP A 1014 15.62 4.52 -27.16
CA ASP A 1014 16.28 5.77 -26.77
C ASP A 1014 16.17 6.02 -25.26
N ALA A 1015 15.02 5.71 -24.65
CA ALA A 1015 14.82 5.81 -23.20
C ALA A 1015 15.72 4.85 -22.42
N ALA A 1016 15.87 3.60 -22.88
CA ALA A 1016 16.75 2.63 -22.25
C ALA A 1016 18.23 3.04 -22.35
N LEU A 1017 18.66 3.52 -23.53
CA LEU A 1017 20.02 4.01 -23.75
C LEU A 1017 20.33 5.28 -22.95
N GLY A 1018 19.34 6.16 -22.77
CA GLY A 1018 19.47 7.40 -22.01
C GLY A 1018 19.31 7.25 -20.49
N PHE A 1019 18.94 6.07 -19.99
CA PHE A 1019 18.67 5.85 -18.57
C PHE A 1019 19.86 6.21 -17.65
N PRO A 1020 21.12 5.83 -17.95
CA PRO A 1020 22.26 6.26 -17.14
C PRO A 1020 22.35 7.78 -17.01
N ASP A 1021 22.07 8.53 -18.07
CA ASP A 1021 22.11 10.00 -18.02
C ASP A 1021 20.93 10.57 -17.22
N ALA A 1022 19.78 9.89 -17.17
CA ALA A 1022 18.66 10.25 -16.30
C ALA A 1022 19.03 10.11 -14.82
N VAL A 1023 19.78 9.08 -14.44
CA VAL A 1023 20.33 8.93 -13.07
C VAL A 1023 21.26 10.09 -12.73
N GLY A 1024 22.12 10.51 -13.66
CA GLY A 1024 23.01 11.65 -13.46
C GLY A 1024 22.30 12.99 -13.25
N ARG A 1025 21.10 13.17 -13.83
CA ARG A 1025 20.31 14.40 -13.67
C ARG A 1025 19.60 14.51 -12.32
N ALA A 1026 19.34 13.39 -11.66
CA ALA A 1026 18.61 13.33 -10.39
C ALA A 1026 19.15 12.19 -9.47
N PRO A 1027 20.44 12.25 -9.07
CA PRO A 1027 21.10 11.17 -8.34
C PRO A 1027 20.43 10.85 -6.99
N GLU A 1028 19.84 11.85 -6.34
CA GLU A 1028 19.15 11.72 -5.05
C GLU A 1028 17.97 10.75 -5.13
N ARG A 1029 17.29 10.67 -6.29
CA ARG A 1029 16.18 9.73 -6.53
C ARG A 1029 16.64 8.28 -6.60
N TYR A 1030 17.94 8.07 -6.75
CA TYR A 1030 18.55 6.74 -6.76
C TYR A 1030 19.40 6.49 -5.51
N GLY A 1031 19.29 7.36 -4.51
CA GLY A 1031 20.01 7.22 -3.23
C GLY A 1031 21.51 7.52 -3.35
N LEU A 1032 21.90 8.29 -4.36
CA LEU A 1032 23.28 8.71 -4.60
C LEU A 1032 23.46 10.18 -4.24
N PRO A 1033 24.61 10.57 -3.66
CA PRO A 1033 24.99 11.98 -3.57
C PRO A 1033 25.37 12.53 -4.96
N GLU A 1034 25.27 13.84 -5.14
CA GLU A 1034 25.80 14.51 -6.33
C GLU A 1034 27.34 14.40 -6.40
N GLY A 1035 27.91 14.38 -7.61
CA GLY A 1035 29.35 14.40 -7.84
C GLY A 1035 29.94 13.07 -8.30
N GLU A 1036 31.13 12.72 -7.82
CA GLU A 1036 31.92 11.59 -8.34
C GLU A 1036 31.23 10.23 -8.19
N GLU A 1037 30.46 10.03 -7.13
CA GLU A 1037 29.70 8.79 -6.90
C GLU A 1037 28.59 8.60 -7.95
N ALA A 1038 27.88 9.67 -8.30
CA ALA A 1038 26.88 9.64 -9.36
C ALA A 1038 27.52 9.30 -10.71
N GLU A 1039 28.66 9.90 -11.04
CA GLU A 1039 29.41 9.61 -12.28
C GLU A 1039 29.90 8.15 -12.33
N ALA A 1040 30.40 7.62 -11.21
CA ALA A 1040 30.80 6.22 -11.12
C ALA A 1040 29.61 5.27 -11.29
N ALA A 1041 28.46 5.58 -10.67
CA ALA A 1041 27.23 4.81 -10.84
C ALA A 1041 26.75 4.84 -12.29
N MET A 1042 26.81 5.99 -12.98
CA MET A 1042 26.47 6.10 -14.40
C MET A 1042 27.36 5.21 -15.28
N ALA A 1043 28.67 5.16 -15.00
CA ALA A 1043 29.58 4.27 -15.72
C ALA A 1043 29.23 2.78 -15.51
N ALA A 1044 28.91 2.39 -14.26
CA ALA A 1044 28.46 1.04 -13.94
C ALA A 1044 27.13 0.69 -14.62
N LEU A 1045 26.18 1.63 -14.67
CA LEU A 1045 24.90 1.46 -15.35
C LEU A 1045 25.05 1.27 -16.85
N ARG A 1046 25.97 2.00 -17.50
CA ARG A 1046 26.27 1.79 -18.93
C ARG A 1046 26.79 0.37 -19.19
N ALA A 1047 27.67 -0.14 -18.33
CA ALA A 1047 28.15 -1.52 -18.44
C ALA A 1047 27.03 -2.55 -18.18
N GLY A 1048 26.22 -2.34 -17.14
CA GLY A 1048 25.08 -3.22 -16.82
C GLY A 1048 23.99 -3.21 -17.89
N LEU A 1049 23.78 -2.07 -18.56
CA LEU A 1049 22.84 -1.95 -19.68
C LEU A 1049 23.29 -2.82 -20.85
N GLU A 1050 24.57 -2.74 -21.21
CA GLU A 1050 25.14 -3.55 -22.30
C GLU A 1050 25.03 -5.06 -22.02
N GLU A 1051 25.35 -5.47 -20.79
CA GLU A 1051 25.18 -6.86 -20.35
C GLU A 1051 23.71 -7.29 -20.39
N GLY A 1052 22.81 -6.48 -19.81
CA GLY A 1052 21.39 -6.78 -19.73
C GLY A 1052 20.70 -6.89 -21.10
N LEU A 1053 21.11 -6.05 -22.06
CA LEU A 1053 20.65 -6.11 -23.45
C LEU A 1053 21.12 -7.39 -24.16
N ALA A 1054 22.34 -7.87 -23.88
CA ALA A 1054 22.90 -9.08 -24.47
C ALA A 1054 22.33 -10.38 -23.87
N GLN A 1055 21.89 -10.33 -22.60
CA GLN A 1055 21.34 -11.51 -21.90
C GLN A 1055 19.88 -11.79 -22.24
N ARG A 1056 19.05 -10.76 -22.41
CA ARG A 1056 17.61 -10.89 -22.69
C ARG A 1056 17.36 -11.30 -24.14
N ARG A 1057 16.60 -12.37 -24.33
CA ARG A 1057 16.41 -13.06 -25.62
C ARG A 1057 14.94 -13.27 -25.94
N PHE A 1058 14.61 -13.16 -27.21
CA PHE A 1058 13.32 -13.52 -27.76
C PHE A 1058 13.50 -14.26 -29.07
N SER A 1059 12.41 -14.84 -29.58
CA SER A 1059 12.46 -15.58 -30.83
C SER A 1059 11.25 -15.33 -31.70
N TYR A 1060 11.44 -15.39 -33.01
CA TYR A 1060 10.37 -15.38 -34.01
C TYR A 1060 10.57 -16.51 -35.02
N VAL A 1061 9.54 -16.81 -35.82
CA VAL A 1061 9.57 -17.86 -36.84
C VAL A 1061 9.87 -17.23 -38.20
N GLY A 1062 10.90 -17.71 -38.87
CA GLY A 1062 11.33 -17.22 -40.18
C GLY A 1062 10.40 -17.56 -41.33
N SER A 1063 10.62 -16.89 -42.47
CA SER A 1063 10.02 -17.19 -43.78
C SER A 1063 10.29 -18.63 -44.24
N ASP A 1064 11.41 -19.22 -43.82
CA ASP A 1064 11.80 -20.61 -44.03
C ASP A 1064 11.23 -21.59 -42.97
N GLY A 1065 10.44 -21.08 -42.02
CA GLY A 1065 9.90 -21.84 -40.88
C GLY A 1065 10.91 -22.11 -39.76
N ALA A 1066 12.17 -21.65 -39.89
CA ALA A 1066 13.18 -21.83 -38.84
C ALA A 1066 12.93 -20.85 -37.69
N ARG A 1067 13.04 -21.33 -36.44
CA ARG A 1067 13.02 -20.45 -35.27
C ARG A 1067 14.33 -19.68 -35.19
N ARG A 1068 14.26 -18.35 -35.16
CA ARG A 1068 15.42 -17.46 -34.98
C ARG A 1068 15.38 -16.83 -33.60
N GLU A 1069 16.53 -16.74 -32.97
CA GLU A 1069 16.69 -16.14 -31.65
C GLU A 1069 17.50 -14.85 -31.78
N LEU A 1070 17.01 -13.77 -31.18
CA LEU A 1070 17.63 -12.45 -31.13
C LEU A 1070 17.71 -11.98 -29.68
N THR A 1071 18.69 -11.12 -29.41
CA THR A 1071 18.82 -10.41 -28.13
C THR A 1071 18.20 -9.00 -28.21
N LEU A 1072 17.98 -8.35 -27.07
CA LEU A 1072 17.64 -6.92 -27.09
C LEU A 1072 18.79 -6.07 -27.64
N ARG A 1073 20.04 -6.51 -27.46
CA ARG A 1073 21.21 -5.88 -28.09
C ARG A 1073 21.08 -5.88 -29.62
N ASP A 1074 20.67 -7.00 -30.22
CA ASP A 1074 20.42 -7.07 -31.67
C ASP A 1074 19.34 -6.06 -32.09
N VAL A 1075 18.28 -5.90 -31.30
CA VAL A 1075 17.21 -4.91 -31.58
C VAL A 1075 17.76 -3.48 -31.54
N VAL A 1076 18.57 -3.15 -30.54
CA VAL A 1076 19.20 -1.82 -30.39
C VAL A 1076 20.18 -1.52 -31.53
N ASP A 1077 20.99 -2.50 -31.93
CA ASP A 1077 21.94 -2.37 -33.04
C ASP A 1077 21.21 -2.19 -34.38
N ARG A 1078 20.04 -2.82 -34.53
CA ARG A 1078 19.18 -2.73 -35.72
C ARG A 1078 18.23 -1.52 -35.72
N ARG A 1079 18.35 -0.57 -34.78
CA ARG A 1079 17.43 0.59 -34.67
C ARG A 1079 17.23 1.36 -35.98
N ALA A 1080 18.29 1.56 -36.77
CA ALA A 1080 18.19 2.27 -38.04
C ALA A 1080 17.37 1.50 -39.10
N ALA A 1081 17.34 0.17 -39.02
CA ALA A 1081 16.49 -0.64 -39.88
C ALA A 1081 15.02 -0.56 -39.46
N PHE A 1082 14.73 -0.47 -38.16
CA PHE A 1082 13.35 -0.30 -37.66
C PHE A 1082 12.70 1.02 -38.08
N GLU A 1083 13.46 2.01 -38.53
CA GLU A 1083 12.93 3.25 -39.10
C GLU A 1083 12.10 3.02 -40.38
N VAL A 1084 12.24 1.85 -41.03
CA VAL A 1084 11.53 1.47 -42.26
C VAL A 1084 11.05 0.00 -42.28
N ALA A 1085 11.01 -0.68 -41.12
CA ALA A 1085 10.72 -2.12 -41.03
C ALA A 1085 9.24 -2.47 -40.76
N TYR A 1086 8.33 -1.49 -40.84
CA TYR A 1086 6.94 -1.64 -40.40
C TYR A 1086 5.99 -2.18 -41.47
N ASN A 1087 6.43 -2.33 -42.71
CA ASN A 1087 5.56 -2.69 -43.85
C ASN A 1087 5.23 -4.19 -43.86
N PRO A 1088 3.94 -4.57 -43.85
CA PRO A 1088 3.53 -5.98 -43.80
C PRO A 1088 3.79 -6.73 -45.11
N ASN A 1089 4.09 -6.04 -46.21
CA ASN A 1089 4.45 -6.65 -47.49
C ASN A 1089 5.91 -7.10 -47.54
N ASP A 1090 6.78 -6.64 -46.64
CA ASP A 1090 8.12 -7.20 -46.48
C ASP A 1090 8.08 -8.52 -45.72
N CYS A 1091 9.04 -9.41 -46.00
CA CYS A 1091 9.25 -10.63 -45.23
C CYS A 1091 9.56 -10.33 -43.76
N ILE A 1092 9.33 -11.31 -42.89
CA ILE A 1092 9.55 -11.17 -41.45
C ILE A 1092 11.00 -10.80 -41.11
N GLU A 1093 11.99 -11.22 -41.90
CA GLU A 1093 13.41 -10.89 -41.68
C GLU A 1093 13.69 -9.40 -41.88
N VAL A 1094 13.14 -8.79 -42.94
CA VAL A 1094 13.24 -7.34 -43.15
C VAL A 1094 12.48 -6.59 -42.06
N ARG A 1095 11.32 -7.12 -41.65
CA ARG A 1095 10.54 -6.55 -40.53
C ARG A 1095 11.27 -6.64 -39.18
N TRP A 1096 12.26 -7.51 -39.03
CA TRP A 1096 13.15 -7.59 -37.86
C TRP A 1096 14.54 -7.01 -38.12
N GLY A 1097 14.71 -6.26 -39.21
CA GLY A 1097 15.94 -5.53 -39.52
C GLY A 1097 17.15 -6.44 -39.77
N ALA A 1098 16.93 -7.64 -40.32
CA ALA A 1098 18.00 -8.58 -40.65
C ALA A 1098 19.11 -7.88 -41.46
N PRO A 1099 20.38 -7.93 -41.04
CA PRO A 1099 21.47 -7.29 -41.76
C PRO A 1099 21.58 -7.78 -43.20
N GLU A 1100 21.78 -6.87 -44.16
CA GLU A 1100 21.90 -7.21 -45.57
C GLU A 1100 23.08 -8.20 -45.80
N GLY A 1101 22.86 -9.23 -46.62
CA GLY A 1101 23.84 -10.29 -46.87
C GLY A 1101 24.00 -11.33 -45.75
N SER A 1102 23.26 -11.23 -44.65
CA SER A 1102 23.24 -12.26 -43.60
C SER A 1102 22.48 -13.53 -44.02
N ALA A 1103 22.78 -14.65 -43.35
CA ALA A 1103 22.02 -15.89 -43.52
C ALA A 1103 20.54 -15.74 -43.13
N GLU A 1104 20.25 -14.86 -42.17
CA GLU A 1104 18.89 -14.45 -41.81
C GLU A 1104 18.21 -13.78 -42.99
N ALA A 1105 18.81 -12.71 -43.55
CA ALA A 1105 18.25 -12.00 -44.70
C ALA A 1105 18.10 -12.88 -45.95
N ALA A 1106 18.93 -13.91 -46.13
CA ALA A 1106 18.84 -14.84 -47.25
C ALA A 1106 17.56 -15.69 -47.27
N ALA A 1107 16.88 -15.86 -46.13
CA ALA A 1107 15.59 -16.55 -46.05
C ALA A 1107 14.41 -15.69 -46.55
N CYS A 1108 14.63 -14.38 -46.72
CA CYS A 1108 13.61 -13.45 -47.16
C CYS A 1108 13.24 -13.68 -48.64
N GLY A 1109 12.08 -14.28 -48.88
CA GLY A 1109 11.54 -14.49 -50.23
C GLY A 1109 10.63 -13.37 -50.74
N ARG A 1110 10.37 -12.34 -49.92
CA ARG A 1110 9.29 -11.37 -50.14
C ARG A 1110 9.71 -9.96 -49.75
N ARG A 1111 9.43 -8.98 -50.60
CA ARG A 1111 9.72 -7.55 -50.35
C ARG A 1111 8.50 -6.69 -50.66
N ALA A 1112 8.36 -5.59 -49.94
CA ALA A 1112 7.38 -4.57 -50.27
C ALA A 1112 7.63 -4.03 -51.70
N PRO A 1113 6.57 -3.60 -52.42
CA PRO A 1113 6.70 -2.98 -53.73
C PRO A 1113 7.71 -1.83 -53.73
N GLU A 1114 8.41 -1.63 -54.85
CA GLU A 1114 9.47 -0.61 -54.96
C GLU A 1114 8.99 0.78 -54.57
N GLU A 1115 7.80 1.17 -55.01
CA GLU A 1115 7.16 2.44 -54.65
C GLU A 1115 6.99 2.61 -53.13
N GLN A 1116 6.49 1.58 -52.44
CA GLN A 1116 6.32 1.62 -50.99
C GLN A 1116 7.66 1.72 -50.26
N ARG A 1117 8.71 1.05 -50.76
CA ARG A 1117 10.06 1.15 -50.18
C ARG A 1117 10.64 2.55 -50.32
N LEU A 1118 10.52 3.16 -51.50
CA LEU A 1118 10.96 4.55 -51.72
C LEU A 1118 10.23 5.52 -50.81
N ARG A 1119 8.92 5.32 -50.61
CA ARG A 1119 8.11 6.11 -49.68
C ARG A 1119 8.51 5.92 -48.23
N MET A 1120 8.81 4.70 -47.79
CA MET A 1120 9.35 4.48 -46.44
C MET A 1120 10.69 5.19 -46.24
N GLU A 1121 11.57 5.23 -47.25
CA GLU A 1121 12.81 6.00 -47.17
C GLU A 1121 12.57 7.51 -47.05
N GLU A 1122 11.57 8.05 -47.74
CA GLU A 1122 11.14 9.44 -47.56
C GLU A 1122 10.65 9.70 -46.14
N TYR A 1123 9.91 8.75 -45.55
CA TYR A 1123 9.32 8.87 -44.22
C TYR A 1123 10.30 8.52 -43.08
N ARG A 1124 11.49 8.00 -43.40
CA ARG A 1124 12.50 7.58 -42.43
C ARG A 1124 12.83 8.68 -41.43
N GLU A 1125 12.87 9.94 -41.85
CA GLU A 1125 13.21 11.06 -40.97
C GLU A 1125 12.19 11.23 -39.83
N TRP A 1126 10.91 10.92 -40.04
CA TRP A 1126 9.90 10.95 -38.98
C TRP A 1126 10.24 9.96 -37.88
N PHE A 1127 10.63 8.75 -38.28
CA PHE A 1127 11.05 7.70 -37.35
C PHE A 1127 12.37 8.08 -36.70
N ARG A 1128 13.36 8.58 -37.45
CA ARG A 1128 14.65 9.03 -36.90
C ARG A 1128 14.49 10.12 -35.85
N ALA A 1129 13.65 11.12 -36.11
CA ALA A 1129 13.38 12.24 -35.21
C ALA A 1129 12.38 11.91 -34.10
N ARG A 1130 11.84 10.67 -34.06
CA ARG A 1130 10.78 10.23 -33.15
C ARG A 1130 9.53 11.12 -33.18
N LYS A 1131 9.25 11.70 -34.35
CA LYS A 1131 8.22 12.72 -34.54
C LYS A 1131 7.34 12.35 -35.72
N ARG A 1132 6.04 12.15 -35.47
CA ARG A 1132 5.08 11.91 -36.56
C ARG A 1132 4.92 13.18 -37.41
N PRO A 1133 4.60 13.04 -38.70
CA PRO A 1133 4.30 14.18 -39.56
C PRO A 1133 3.06 14.93 -39.02
N PRO A 1134 2.98 16.26 -39.25
CA PRO A 1134 1.75 17.01 -39.04
C PRO A 1134 0.65 16.53 -40.00
N ARG A 1135 -0.61 16.73 -39.61
CA ARG A 1135 -1.80 16.45 -40.43
C ARG A 1135 -2.07 17.49 -41.49
#